data_AF-A0A7C7RUQ0-F1
#
_entry.id   AF-A0A7C7RUQ0-F1
#
_cell.length_a   1.000
_cell.length_b   1.000
_cell.length_c   1.000
_cell.angle_alpha   90.00
_cell.angle_beta   90.00
_cell.angle_gamma   90.00
#
_symmetry.space_group_name_H-M   'P 1'
#
loop_
_entity.id
_entity.type
_entity.pdbx_description
1 polymer ?
#
loop_
_entity_poly.entity_id
_entity_poly.type
_entity_poly.pdbx_seq_one_letter_code
_entity_poly.pdbx_strand_id
1 'polypeptide(L)'
;VGGKGPPLGDAPGEEKAGGSHQVEEGQQEAAGTIDPPRHPADTGLGHRGESFPFPLGPVRLLPGTTYYLVAEVTGGGPIQLFTSVLATEHWDWAPPLRVDGHDPFGGMYQGLSTSSDGTLQLYHDDTLEKRERLLSWLDEADYIIIGSNRLYGSISRLPTRYPLTMAYYEALFGGELGFELVADFTSYPAIGLFQFPDTEEPFPVPAAPYQYRAAPTSVPMPPAEEAFSVYDHPRVLVFHKTGAYSRGRAEAALPPSLLDHVVWVTPRQATRGVRDPVLDPETWAEQQAGGTWSEMFDRRSLLNRSHGLAAVVWYLAVAVLGWLAFPLLFAALPRLWDRGYGLARPLGLLVMAYITWLSASLRLLPNTRGTVALAVLLLAVAGGVAAWRQRRALRDFLRGHRTTVLVYEGLFLVLFAAWTWVRALNPDLWHPVVGGEKPMDFAYLNAVVKSTWFPPYDPWFAGGYINYYYFGFVLVGSLAKLLGVMPSIAYNLSLSLFYALTGGAAFSVAFNLVGRGRASRRAYIAGFLAALFVLVLGNLGEVRLLVNGFRIVAGEPTFESTIPGLPALVQALRGLGMVLRGAKLPFRPETPYWAPTRMIPPDASGVGPITEFPAFTFLYGDLHAHMLALPYTLVALALALDWARGVGGRRWLSLLIGALVIGSLRAINTWDYPTYLLLGLAGLALGWASGGDHRESGDHRGSPLLGAVLVVLTVLLFLPYTRNYIAAYTRVRVWRGIRTSLDIYFLLIGQFLFPLLTLLAVDGRRVLGRIGRGV
;
A
#
# COMPACT_ATOMS: atom_id res chain seq x y z
N VAL A 1 -51.28 -26.53 -20.55
CA VAL A 1 -50.33 -27.58 -20.11
C VAL A 1 -50.52 -27.76 -18.62
N GLY A 2 -50.90 -28.97 -18.18
CA GLY A 2 -51.38 -29.23 -16.82
C GLY A 2 -50.26 -29.38 -15.78
N GLY A 3 -50.59 -29.04 -14.53
CA GLY A 3 -49.77 -29.28 -13.34
C GLY A 3 -50.62 -29.05 -12.07
N LYS A 4 -50.66 -30.06 -11.19
CA LYS A 4 -51.51 -30.19 -9.99
C LYS A 4 -51.07 -29.29 -8.81
N GLY A 5 -52.04 -28.84 -8.01
CA GLY A 5 -51.89 -28.37 -6.62
C GLY A 5 -53.15 -28.72 -5.78
N PRO A 6 -53.06 -28.90 -4.45
CA PRO A 6 -53.89 -29.84 -3.66
C PRO A 6 -55.20 -29.24 -3.07
N PRO A 7 -56.09 -30.05 -2.46
CA PRO A 7 -57.46 -29.65 -2.13
C PRO A 7 -57.59 -29.01 -0.74
N LEU A 8 -58.49 -28.04 -0.61
CA LEU A 8 -59.02 -27.56 0.66
C LEU A 8 -60.45 -28.10 0.81
N GLY A 9 -60.74 -28.67 1.99
CA GLY A 9 -61.92 -29.46 2.28
C GLY A 9 -63.17 -28.69 2.71
N ASP A 10 -64.30 -29.37 2.46
CA ASP A 10 -65.55 -29.54 3.21
C ASP A 10 -66.31 -28.35 3.84
N ALA A 11 -67.41 -27.99 3.13
CA ALA A 11 -68.85 -28.03 3.52
C ALA A 11 -69.39 -27.18 4.72
N PRO A 12 -70.71 -26.84 4.82
CA PRO A 12 -71.86 -27.58 4.27
C PRO A 12 -73.03 -26.79 3.60
N GLY A 13 -73.69 -27.51 2.69
CA GLY A 13 -75.13 -27.60 2.37
C GLY A 13 -76.12 -26.44 2.52
N GLU A 14 -76.91 -26.22 1.46
CA GLU A 14 -78.37 -26.12 1.55
C GLU A 14 -79.07 -26.42 0.21
N GLU A 15 -80.28 -26.97 0.30
CA GLU A 15 -81.09 -27.60 -0.75
C GLU A 15 -81.88 -26.61 -1.64
N LYS A 16 -82.00 -26.96 -2.93
CA LYS A 16 -83.13 -26.80 -3.88
C LYS A 16 -84.03 -25.55 -3.81
N ALA A 17 -84.16 -24.87 -4.95
CA ALA A 17 -85.45 -24.65 -5.62
C ALA A 17 -85.23 -24.22 -7.09
N GLY A 18 -86.01 -24.81 -8.00
CA GLY A 18 -86.03 -24.45 -9.41
C GLY A 18 -86.72 -23.10 -9.66
N GLY A 19 -86.34 -22.45 -10.76
CA GLY A 19 -86.97 -21.23 -11.24
C GLY A 19 -86.33 -20.80 -12.53
N SER A 20 -86.92 -21.24 -13.65
CA SER A 20 -86.64 -20.71 -14.98
C SER A 20 -86.96 -19.21 -15.01
N HIS A 21 -85.94 -18.37 -15.12
CA HIS A 21 -86.07 -17.04 -15.67
C HIS A 21 -84.98 -16.84 -16.72
N GLN A 22 -85.42 -16.83 -17.98
CA GLN A 22 -84.69 -16.16 -19.07
C GLN A 22 -84.42 -14.72 -18.64
N VAL A 23 -83.15 -14.35 -18.61
CA VAL A 23 -82.69 -12.98 -18.79
C VAL A 23 -81.65 -13.03 -19.90
N GLU A 24 -82.11 -12.87 -21.14
CA GLU A 24 -81.27 -12.36 -22.21
C GLU A 24 -80.94 -10.90 -21.87
N GLU A 25 -79.79 -10.65 -21.24
CA GLU A 25 -79.13 -9.35 -21.30
C GLU A 25 -77.83 -9.53 -22.07
N GLY A 26 -77.77 -8.89 -23.24
CA GLY A 26 -76.79 -9.14 -24.28
C GLY A 26 -75.33 -8.98 -23.83
N GLN A 27 -74.54 -10.02 -24.07
CA GLN A 27 -73.09 -9.89 -24.17
C GLN A 27 -72.77 -8.92 -25.32
N GLN A 28 -72.27 -7.74 -25.00
CA GLN A 28 -71.71 -6.83 -25.99
C GLN A 28 -70.33 -7.36 -26.39
N GLU A 29 -70.27 -8.05 -27.52
CA GLU A 29 -69.01 -8.43 -28.17
C GLU A 29 -68.65 -7.39 -29.24
N ALA A 30 -67.42 -6.89 -29.21
CA ALA A 30 -66.83 -6.16 -30.32
C ALA A 30 -65.74 -7.01 -30.95
N ALA A 31 -65.90 -7.34 -32.23
CA ALA A 31 -64.95 -8.12 -33.02
C ALA A 31 -64.34 -7.26 -34.13
N GLY A 32 -63.08 -7.52 -34.44
CA GLY A 32 -62.35 -6.92 -35.55
C GLY A 32 -61.38 -7.94 -36.14
N THR A 33 -61.08 -7.82 -37.44
CA THR A 33 -60.11 -8.68 -38.14
C THR A 33 -59.10 -7.78 -38.83
N ILE A 34 -57.81 -8.12 -38.73
CA ILE A 34 -56.72 -7.40 -39.39
C ILE A 34 -55.96 -8.37 -40.30
N ASP A 35 -55.72 -7.94 -41.54
CA ASP A 35 -54.70 -8.50 -42.44
C ASP A 35 -53.52 -7.51 -42.51
N PRO A 36 -52.34 -7.84 -41.96
CA PRO A 36 -51.18 -6.95 -42.05
C PRO A 36 -50.67 -6.83 -43.51
N PRO A 37 -50.15 -5.66 -43.93
CA PRO A 37 -49.68 -5.44 -45.29
C PRO A 37 -48.44 -6.30 -45.63
N ARG A 38 -48.26 -6.63 -46.92
CA ARG A 38 -47.17 -7.49 -47.43
C ARG A 38 -45.76 -6.86 -47.38
N HIS A 39 -45.65 -5.57 -47.07
CA HIS A 39 -44.36 -4.87 -46.96
C HIS A 39 -44.30 -4.07 -45.65
N PRO A 40 -43.30 -4.33 -44.78
CA PRO A 40 -43.22 -3.71 -43.47
C PRO A 40 -42.70 -2.27 -43.52
N ALA A 41 -43.23 -1.39 -42.66
CA ALA A 41 -42.70 -0.07 -42.36
C ALA A 41 -41.94 -0.14 -41.01
N ASP A 42 -40.64 0.15 -41.06
CA ASP A 42 -39.76 0.10 -39.89
C ASP A 42 -40.19 1.12 -38.82
N THR A 43 -40.77 0.63 -37.71
CA THR A 43 -41.33 1.44 -36.62
C THR A 43 -40.34 1.68 -35.48
N GLY A 44 -39.07 1.26 -35.62
CA GLY A 44 -38.02 1.54 -34.62
C GLY A 44 -38.15 0.76 -33.31
N LEU A 45 -39.00 -0.26 -33.23
CA LEU A 45 -39.27 -1.09 -32.03
C LEU A 45 -38.33 -2.30 -31.84
N GLY A 46 -37.24 -2.38 -32.61
CA GLY A 46 -36.24 -3.45 -32.47
C GLY A 46 -36.82 -4.87 -32.62
N HIS A 47 -36.32 -5.82 -31.82
CA HIS A 47 -36.60 -7.26 -31.91
C HIS A 47 -38.08 -7.68 -31.70
N ARG A 48 -38.99 -6.75 -31.38
CA ARG A 48 -40.40 -7.03 -31.06
C ARG A 48 -41.36 -6.95 -32.25
N GLY A 49 -40.85 -6.66 -33.45
CA GLY A 49 -41.65 -6.60 -34.68
C GLY A 49 -42.44 -5.30 -34.82
N GLU A 50 -43.46 -5.31 -35.66
CA GLU A 50 -44.29 -4.12 -35.95
C GLU A 50 -45.48 -4.00 -35.01
N SER A 51 -45.84 -2.77 -34.63
CA SER A 51 -47.06 -2.48 -33.90
C SER A 51 -48.23 -2.23 -34.85
N PHE A 52 -49.38 -2.85 -34.57
CA PHE A 52 -50.61 -2.65 -35.35
C PHE A 52 -51.70 -2.05 -34.46
N PRO A 53 -52.28 -0.91 -34.82
CA PRO A 53 -53.45 -0.40 -34.12
C PRO A 53 -54.65 -1.30 -34.41
N PHE A 54 -55.26 -1.87 -33.36
CA PHE A 54 -56.47 -2.68 -33.47
C PHE A 54 -57.70 -1.87 -33.02
N PRO A 55 -58.50 -1.34 -33.95
CA PRO A 55 -59.71 -0.60 -33.60
C PRO A 55 -60.78 -1.57 -33.09
N LEU A 56 -60.98 -1.59 -31.78
CA LEU A 56 -62.16 -2.23 -31.19
C LEU A 56 -63.39 -1.37 -31.48
N GLY A 57 -64.49 -2.00 -31.88
CA GLY A 57 -65.79 -1.32 -31.93
C GLY A 57 -66.19 -0.76 -30.56
N PRO A 58 -67.09 0.23 -30.48
CA PRO A 58 -67.49 0.83 -29.21
C PRO A 58 -68.18 -0.21 -28.32
N VAL A 59 -67.52 -0.58 -27.21
CA VAL A 59 -68.09 -1.42 -26.15
C VAL A 59 -68.40 -0.55 -24.95
N ARG A 60 -69.60 -0.66 -24.38
CA ARG A 60 -69.95 0.04 -23.14
C ARG A 60 -69.39 -0.76 -21.96
N LEU A 61 -68.29 -0.28 -21.38
CA LEU A 61 -67.71 -0.88 -20.18
C LEU A 61 -68.50 -0.47 -18.94
N LEU A 62 -68.90 -1.44 -18.12
CA LEU A 62 -69.63 -1.27 -16.88
C LEU A 62 -68.65 -1.30 -15.70
N PRO A 63 -68.77 -0.37 -14.73
CA PRO A 63 -67.94 -0.37 -13.53
C PRO A 63 -68.00 -1.71 -12.79
N GLY A 64 -66.85 -2.18 -12.29
CA GLY A 64 -66.76 -3.42 -11.50
C GLY A 64 -66.89 -4.72 -12.29
N THR A 65 -66.95 -4.65 -13.62
CA THR A 65 -67.06 -5.84 -14.49
C THR A 65 -65.71 -6.18 -15.11
N THR A 66 -65.31 -7.46 -15.07
CA THR A 66 -64.08 -7.94 -15.72
C THR A 66 -64.33 -8.21 -17.19
N TYR A 67 -63.50 -7.63 -18.05
CA TYR A 67 -63.53 -7.84 -19.49
C TYR A 67 -62.29 -8.63 -19.92
N TYR A 68 -62.45 -9.50 -20.91
CA TYR A 68 -61.36 -10.30 -21.47
C TYR A 68 -61.12 -9.90 -22.93
N LEU A 69 -59.86 -9.68 -23.29
CA LEU A 69 -59.43 -9.60 -24.68
C LEU A 69 -59.07 -11.02 -25.13
N VAL A 70 -59.79 -11.53 -26.12
CA VAL A 70 -59.48 -12.81 -26.75
C VAL A 70 -58.89 -12.53 -28.13
N ALA A 71 -57.65 -12.96 -28.35
CA ALA A 71 -56.99 -12.88 -29.65
C ALA A 71 -56.85 -14.29 -30.21
N GLU A 72 -57.40 -14.54 -31.40
CA GLU A 72 -57.31 -15.80 -32.11
C GLU A 72 -56.53 -15.61 -33.43
N VAL A 73 -55.52 -16.45 -33.65
CA VAL A 73 -54.74 -16.45 -34.89
C VAL A 73 -55.42 -17.35 -35.90
N THR A 74 -56.07 -16.75 -36.90
CA THR A 74 -56.82 -17.49 -37.93
C THR A 74 -55.93 -18.01 -39.08
N GLY A 75 -54.66 -17.56 -39.15
CA GLY A 75 -53.62 -18.08 -40.04
C GLY A 75 -52.28 -17.35 -39.86
N GLY A 76 -51.14 -18.00 -40.13
CA GLY A 76 -49.80 -17.43 -39.97
C GLY A 76 -49.02 -17.94 -38.75
N GLY A 77 -48.18 -17.08 -38.15
CA GLY A 77 -47.35 -17.38 -36.98
C GLY A 77 -47.99 -16.96 -35.64
N PRO A 78 -47.39 -17.31 -34.48
CA PRO A 78 -47.93 -16.96 -33.16
C PRO A 78 -47.94 -15.44 -32.93
N ILE A 79 -49.01 -14.92 -32.33
CA ILE A 79 -49.07 -13.54 -31.82
C ILE A 79 -48.54 -13.52 -30.38
N GLN A 80 -47.61 -12.61 -30.09
CA GLN A 80 -47.17 -12.31 -28.73
C GLN A 80 -47.69 -10.93 -28.34
N LEU A 81 -48.36 -10.85 -27.18
CA LEU A 81 -48.77 -9.58 -26.60
C LEU A 81 -47.64 -9.11 -25.69
N PHE A 82 -47.14 -7.91 -25.96
CA PHE A 82 -46.12 -7.26 -25.14
C PHE A 82 -46.73 -6.07 -24.42
N THR A 83 -46.21 -5.78 -23.23
CA THR A 83 -46.36 -4.47 -22.61
C THR A 83 -44.98 -3.81 -22.49
N SER A 84 -44.96 -2.52 -22.15
CA SER A 84 -43.72 -1.79 -21.94
C SER A 84 -42.97 -2.32 -20.72
N VAL A 85 -41.65 -2.49 -20.89
CA VAL A 85 -40.71 -2.82 -19.82
C VAL A 85 -40.14 -1.54 -19.26
N LEU A 86 -40.41 -1.29 -17.98
CA LEU A 86 -39.95 -0.12 -17.25
C LEU A 86 -38.77 -0.50 -16.36
N ALA A 87 -37.59 0.02 -16.68
CA ALA A 87 -36.40 -0.09 -15.86
C ALA A 87 -36.40 1.03 -14.80
N THR A 88 -36.57 0.65 -13.54
CA THR A 88 -36.50 1.55 -12.37
C THR A 88 -35.27 1.20 -11.54
N GLU A 89 -34.78 2.12 -10.70
CA GLU A 89 -33.54 1.91 -9.94
C GLU A 89 -33.75 1.16 -8.63
N HIS A 90 -32.90 0.18 -8.34
CA HIS A 90 -32.89 -0.52 -7.05
C HIS A 90 -32.54 0.44 -5.91
N TRP A 91 -33.21 0.30 -4.76
CA TRP A 91 -33.16 1.23 -3.62
C TRP A 91 -33.79 2.61 -3.84
N ASP A 92 -34.42 2.85 -5.00
CA ASP A 92 -35.24 4.04 -5.21
C ASP A 92 -36.72 3.68 -5.36
N TRP A 93 -37.57 4.69 -5.47
CA TRP A 93 -39.00 4.52 -5.72
C TRP A 93 -39.19 4.12 -7.18
N ALA A 94 -40.14 3.21 -7.43
CA ALA A 94 -40.41 2.68 -8.77
C ALA A 94 -41.73 3.25 -9.32
N PRO A 95 -41.74 4.49 -9.85
CA PRO A 95 -42.91 5.01 -10.55
C PRO A 95 -43.16 4.24 -11.86
N PRO A 96 -44.42 4.16 -12.33
CA PRO A 96 -45.60 4.74 -11.71
C PRO A 96 -46.01 4.03 -10.42
N LEU A 97 -46.58 4.78 -9.48
CA LEU A 97 -47.07 4.24 -8.20
C LEU A 97 -48.51 3.72 -8.33
N ARG A 98 -48.96 2.92 -7.36
CA ARG A 98 -50.35 2.47 -7.29
C ARG A 98 -51.28 3.67 -7.07
N VAL A 99 -52.19 3.91 -8.00
CA VAL A 99 -53.19 4.99 -7.95
C VAL A 99 -54.57 4.39 -8.23
N ASP A 100 -55.60 4.85 -7.53
CA ASP A 100 -57.00 4.44 -7.71
C ASP A 100 -57.25 2.93 -7.68
N GLY A 101 -56.46 2.19 -6.88
CA GLY A 101 -56.56 0.74 -6.74
C GLY A 101 -55.91 -0.06 -7.89
N HIS A 102 -55.26 0.60 -8.83
CA HIS A 102 -54.56 -0.05 -9.94
C HIS A 102 -53.09 -0.33 -9.60
N ASP A 103 -52.66 -1.56 -9.89
CA ASP A 103 -51.26 -1.99 -9.78
C ASP A 103 -50.55 -1.86 -11.13
N PRO A 104 -49.62 -0.91 -11.29
CA PRO A 104 -48.92 -0.73 -12.55
C PRO A 104 -48.08 -1.95 -12.93
N PHE A 105 -47.57 -2.70 -11.96
CA PHE A 105 -46.78 -3.92 -12.21
C PHE A 105 -47.61 -5.20 -12.03
N GLY A 106 -48.93 -5.07 -11.83
CA GLY A 106 -49.88 -6.18 -11.73
C GLY A 106 -50.43 -6.67 -13.07
N GLY A 107 -49.82 -6.26 -14.19
CA GLY A 107 -50.22 -6.63 -15.56
C GLY A 107 -50.26 -5.48 -16.56
N MET A 108 -50.14 -4.22 -16.12
CA MET A 108 -50.12 -3.05 -17.01
C MET A 108 -48.74 -2.84 -17.63
N TYR A 109 -47.68 -2.93 -16.82
CA TYR A 109 -46.28 -2.81 -17.22
C TYR A 109 -45.47 -3.97 -16.65
N GLN A 110 -44.28 -4.20 -17.20
CA GLN A 110 -43.33 -5.19 -16.70
C GLN A 110 -42.07 -4.50 -16.17
N GLY A 111 -41.50 -5.04 -15.08
CA GLY A 111 -40.13 -4.71 -14.68
C GLY A 111 -39.12 -5.53 -15.49
N LEU A 112 -37.83 -5.36 -15.21
CA LEU A 112 -36.74 -6.09 -15.88
C LEU A 112 -36.72 -7.57 -15.50
N SER A 113 -37.09 -8.45 -16.42
CA SER A 113 -37.04 -9.90 -16.24
C SER A 113 -35.61 -10.45 -16.12
N THR A 114 -34.62 -9.74 -16.69
CA THR A 114 -33.19 -10.08 -16.57
C THR A 114 -32.53 -9.51 -15.31
N SER A 115 -33.29 -8.86 -14.43
CA SER A 115 -32.83 -8.44 -13.11
C SER A 115 -33.37 -9.36 -12.01
N SER A 116 -32.65 -9.48 -10.90
CA SER A 116 -33.02 -10.33 -9.77
C SER A 116 -34.31 -9.91 -9.06
N ASP A 117 -34.68 -8.64 -9.15
CA ASP A 117 -35.85 -8.07 -8.47
C ASP A 117 -36.67 -7.13 -9.38
N GLY A 118 -36.44 -7.15 -10.69
CA GLY A 118 -37.15 -6.28 -11.63
C GLY A 118 -36.53 -4.88 -11.83
N THR A 119 -35.45 -4.53 -11.13
CA THR A 119 -34.89 -3.16 -11.10
C THR A 119 -33.41 -3.09 -11.54
N LEU A 120 -32.92 -1.90 -11.90
CA LEU A 120 -31.52 -1.64 -12.21
C LEU A 120 -30.67 -1.67 -10.93
N GLN A 121 -29.81 -2.67 -10.81
CA GLN A 121 -28.99 -2.94 -9.62
C GLN A 121 -27.71 -2.08 -9.58
N LEU A 122 -27.86 -0.76 -9.72
CA LEU A 122 -26.74 0.17 -9.94
C LEU A 122 -25.87 0.42 -8.69
N TYR A 123 -26.34 0.13 -7.48
CA TYR A 123 -25.52 0.24 -6.26
C TYR A 123 -24.51 -0.91 -6.07
N HIS A 124 -24.68 -2.03 -6.77
CA HIS A 124 -23.74 -3.15 -6.71
C HIS A 124 -22.35 -2.73 -7.20
N ASP A 125 -21.31 -3.42 -6.74
CA ASP A 125 -19.94 -3.08 -7.11
C ASP A 125 -19.72 -3.18 -8.63
N ASP A 126 -18.96 -2.24 -9.18
CA ASP A 126 -18.61 -2.20 -10.59
C ASP A 126 -17.67 -3.37 -10.93
N THR A 127 -18.21 -4.31 -11.70
CA THR A 127 -17.58 -5.57 -12.08
C THR A 127 -17.92 -5.91 -13.52
N LEU A 128 -17.16 -6.83 -14.13
CA LEU A 128 -17.47 -7.33 -15.48
C LEU A 128 -18.87 -7.98 -15.52
N GLU A 129 -19.26 -8.69 -14.45
CA GLU A 129 -20.61 -9.27 -14.35
C GLU A 129 -21.69 -8.19 -14.32
N LYS A 130 -21.52 -7.13 -13.51
CA LYS A 130 -22.45 -6.01 -13.47
C LYS A 130 -22.55 -5.31 -14.83
N ARG A 131 -21.42 -5.14 -15.54
CA ARG A 131 -21.40 -4.57 -16.90
C ARG A 131 -22.27 -5.38 -17.85
N GLU A 132 -22.09 -6.70 -17.90
CA GLU A 132 -22.89 -7.56 -18.79
C GLU A 132 -24.38 -7.53 -18.43
N ARG A 133 -24.70 -7.51 -17.13
CA ARG A 133 -26.09 -7.34 -16.67
C ARG A 133 -26.66 -5.99 -17.07
N LEU A 134 -25.92 -4.90 -16.89
CA LEU A 134 -26.34 -3.56 -17.26
C LEU A 134 -26.65 -3.46 -18.76
N LEU A 135 -25.78 -4.01 -19.60
CA LEU A 135 -26.04 -4.05 -21.04
C LEU A 135 -27.30 -4.87 -21.38
N SER A 136 -27.53 -6.00 -20.70
CA SER A 136 -28.76 -6.79 -20.88
C SER A 136 -30.02 -6.07 -20.40
N TRP A 137 -29.96 -5.32 -19.30
CA TRP A 137 -31.07 -4.47 -18.85
C TRP A 137 -31.38 -3.38 -19.87
N LEU A 138 -30.34 -2.79 -20.48
CA LEU A 138 -30.48 -1.81 -21.54
C LEU A 138 -31.08 -2.42 -22.80
N ASP A 139 -30.75 -3.67 -23.15
CA ASP A 139 -31.37 -4.37 -24.28
C ASP A 139 -32.87 -4.58 -24.03
N GLU A 140 -33.25 -4.89 -22.79
CA GLU A 140 -34.62 -5.22 -22.40
C GLU A 140 -35.55 -4.00 -22.23
N ALA A 141 -35.05 -2.90 -21.64
CA ALA A 141 -35.85 -1.76 -21.19
C ALA A 141 -36.46 -0.95 -22.34
N ASP A 142 -37.76 -0.66 -22.32
CA ASP A 142 -38.38 0.30 -23.25
C ASP A 142 -38.31 1.73 -22.69
N TYR A 143 -38.40 1.85 -21.37
CA TYR A 143 -38.23 3.10 -20.63
C TYR A 143 -37.27 2.90 -19.47
N ILE A 144 -36.46 3.92 -19.19
CA ILE A 144 -35.67 4.03 -17.96
C ILE A 144 -36.27 5.16 -17.14
N ILE A 145 -36.71 4.86 -15.92
CA ILE A 145 -37.32 5.83 -15.03
C ILE A 145 -36.44 5.98 -13.79
N ILE A 146 -35.90 7.18 -13.62
CA ILE A 146 -35.11 7.57 -12.46
C ILE A 146 -36.05 8.29 -11.50
N GLY A 147 -36.29 7.69 -10.32
CA GLY A 147 -37.29 8.17 -9.36
C GLY A 147 -36.84 9.41 -8.57
N SER A 148 -35.54 9.57 -8.35
CA SER A 148 -34.94 10.69 -7.62
C SER A 148 -33.45 10.84 -7.95
N ASN A 149 -32.77 11.78 -7.29
CA ASN A 149 -31.31 11.91 -7.38
C ASN A 149 -30.52 10.96 -6.45
N ARG A 150 -31.19 10.03 -5.76
CA ARG A 150 -30.58 9.15 -4.74
C ARG A 150 -29.34 8.43 -5.27
N LEU A 151 -29.44 7.75 -6.41
CA LEU A 151 -28.34 6.95 -6.92
C LEU A 151 -27.29 7.83 -7.63
N TYR A 152 -27.67 8.55 -8.68
CA TYR A 152 -26.69 9.33 -9.45
C TYR A 152 -26.00 10.42 -8.62
N GLY A 153 -26.70 11.02 -7.64
CA GLY A 153 -26.13 11.94 -6.65
C GLY A 153 -25.10 11.27 -5.75
N SER A 154 -25.49 10.20 -5.04
CA SER A 154 -24.60 9.55 -4.06
C SER A 154 -23.44 8.76 -4.69
N ILE A 155 -23.66 8.10 -5.82
CA ILE A 155 -22.66 7.28 -6.53
C ILE A 155 -21.52 8.15 -7.05
N SER A 156 -21.83 9.34 -7.58
CA SER A 156 -20.83 10.28 -8.11
C SER A 156 -19.78 10.71 -7.08
N ARG A 157 -20.10 10.61 -5.78
CA ARG A 157 -19.18 10.92 -4.66
C ARG A 157 -18.10 9.85 -4.46
N LEU A 158 -18.19 8.71 -5.14
CA LEU A 158 -17.28 7.56 -5.04
C LEU A 158 -16.73 7.13 -6.42
N PRO A 159 -16.02 8.03 -7.15
CA PRO A 159 -15.64 7.79 -8.54
C PRO A 159 -14.69 6.62 -8.74
N THR A 160 -13.85 6.30 -7.75
CA THR A 160 -12.94 5.15 -7.80
C THR A 160 -13.66 3.82 -7.57
N ARG A 161 -14.86 3.83 -6.97
CA ARG A 161 -15.65 2.61 -6.72
C ARG A 161 -16.66 2.35 -7.84
N TYR A 162 -17.18 3.40 -8.47
CA TYR A 162 -18.26 3.31 -9.44
C TYR A 162 -17.98 3.95 -10.82
N PRO A 163 -16.80 3.75 -11.44
CA PRO A 163 -16.46 4.37 -12.73
C PRO A 163 -17.36 3.92 -13.89
N LEU A 164 -17.78 2.64 -13.93
CA LEU A 164 -18.69 2.12 -14.95
C LEU A 164 -20.09 2.73 -14.77
N THR A 165 -20.57 2.83 -13.53
CA THR A 165 -21.91 3.37 -13.25
C THR A 165 -21.97 4.88 -13.52
N MET A 166 -20.89 5.61 -13.26
CA MET A 166 -20.80 7.02 -13.64
C MET A 166 -20.84 7.20 -15.16
N ALA A 167 -20.07 6.40 -15.90
CA ALA A 167 -20.11 6.42 -17.37
C ALA A 167 -21.50 6.08 -17.92
N TYR A 168 -22.25 5.19 -17.25
CA TYR A 168 -23.65 4.91 -17.58
C TYR A 168 -24.55 6.16 -17.46
N TYR A 169 -24.47 6.90 -16.35
CA TYR A 169 -25.28 8.12 -16.20
C TYR A 169 -24.87 9.21 -17.19
N GLU A 170 -23.56 9.39 -17.42
CA GLU A 170 -23.05 10.33 -18.43
C GLU A 170 -23.59 9.99 -19.83
N ALA A 171 -23.49 8.73 -20.23
CA ALA A 171 -23.94 8.26 -21.53
C ALA A 171 -25.48 8.26 -21.66
N LEU A 172 -26.22 8.00 -20.59
CA LEU A 172 -27.69 8.08 -20.57
C LEU A 172 -28.15 9.54 -20.74
N PHE A 173 -27.60 10.45 -19.94
CA PHE A 173 -28.02 11.86 -19.95
C PHE A 173 -27.51 12.58 -21.20
N GLY A 174 -26.37 12.15 -21.75
CA GLY A 174 -25.86 12.61 -23.05
C GLY A 174 -26.59 12.03 -24.26
N GLY A 175 -27.49 11.05 -24.06
CA GLY A 175 -28.24 10.38 -25.14
C GLY A 175 -27.39 9.39 -25.95
N GLU A 176 -26.13 9.16 -25.58
CA GLU A 176 -25.21 8.25 -26.25
C GLU A 176 -25.68 6.81 -26.20
N LEU A 177 -26.43 6.43 -25.16
CA LEU A 177 -27.04 5.10 -25.05
C LEU A 177 -28.22 4.91 -26.00
N GLY A 178 -28.69 5.92 -26.73
CA GLY A 178 -29.86 5.82 -27.62
C GLY A 178 -31.20 5.92 -26.89
N PHE A 179 -31.20 6.53 -25.70
CA PHE A 179 -32.39 6.92 -24.95
C PHE A 179 -32.52 8.43 -24.96
N GLU A 180 -33.75 8.94 -25.02
CA GLU A 180 -34.06 10.36 -24.96
C GLU A 180 -34.92 10.69 -23.75
N LEU A 181 -34.68 11.83 -23.11
CA LEU A 181 -35.49 12.28 -21.97
C LEU A 181 -36.83 12.83 -22.49
N VAL A 182 -37.93 12.14 -22.17
CA VAL A 182 -39.28 12.51 -22.64
C VAL A 182 -40.09 13.29 -21.61
N ALA A 183 -39.80 13.10 -20.32
CA ALA A 183 -40.48 13.83 -19.25
C ALA A 183 -39.58 14.07 -18.03
N ASP A 184 -39.78 15.22 -17.38
CA ASP A 184 -39.10 15.65 -16.15
C ASP A 184 -40.14 16.22 -15.17
N PHE A 185 -40.28 15.55 -14.03
CA PHE A 185 -41.24 15.93 -12.99
C PHE A 185 -40.51 16.31 -11.71
N THR A 186 -40.79 17.50 -11.19
CA THR A 186 -40.27 17.92 -9.89
C THR A 186 -41.21 18.93 -9.23
N SER A 187 -41.38 18.82 -7.92
CA SER A 187 -42.22 19.73 -7.14
C SER A 187 -41.39 20.58 -6.20
N TYR A 188 -40.42 21.34 -6.74
CA TYR A 188 -39.59 22.23 -5.94
C TYR A 188 -40.40 23.16 -5.02
N PRO A 189 -39.84 23.55 -3.86
CA PRO A 189 -40.40 24.61 -3.06
C PRO A 189 -40.65 25.85 -3.93
N ALA A 190 -41.86 26.41 -3.86
CA ALA A 190 -42.25 27.53 -4.69
C ALA A 190 -43.03 28.59 -3.89
N ILE A 191 -42.73 29.86 -4.16
CA ILE A 191 -43.43 31.01 -3.59
C ILE A 191 -43.75 32.00 -4.73
N GLY A 192 -45.03 32.14 -5.03
CA GLY A 192 -45.50 33.03 -6.11
C GLY A 192 -44.95 32.61 -7.47
N LEU A 193 -44.18 33.48 -8.11
CA LEU A 193 -43.61 33.25 -9.45
C LEU A 193 -42.26 32.51 -9.43
N PHE A 194 -41.73 32.20 -8.25
CA PHE A 194 -40.40 31.63 -8.06
C PHE A 194 -40.47 30.21 -7.50
N GLN A 195 -39.69 29.30 -8.08
CA GLN A 195 -39.35 28.00 -7.52
C GLN A 195 -37.86 27.94 -7.18
N PHE A 196 -37.48 27.09 -6.25
CA PHE A 196 -36.12 27.03 -5.70
C PHE A 196 -35.49 25.64 -5.91
N PRO A 197 -34.93 25.37 -7.11
CA PRO A 197 -34.22 24.11 -7.34
C PRO A 197 -32.98 23.97 -6.47
N ASP A 198 -32.90 22.89 -5.70
CA ASP A 198 -31.85 22.54 -4.75
C ASP A 198 -31.44 21.05 -4.88
N THR A 199 -31.73 20.41 -6.01
CA THR A 199 -31.28 19.04 -6.28
C THR A 199 -29.79 19.00 -6.60
N GLU A 200 -29.07 18.01 -6.04
CA GLU A 200 -27.70 17.72 -6.45
C GLU A 200 -27.69 17.12 -7.86
N GLU A 201 -27.06 17.79 -8.81
CA GLU A 201 -26.97 17.40 -10.23
C GLU A 201 -25.50 17.23 -10.65
N PRO A 202 -24.88 16.06 -10.38
CA PRO A 202 -23.50 15.79 -10.77
C PRO A 202 -23.33 15.59 -12.28
N PHE A 203 -24.43 15.35 -13.01
CA PHE A 203 -24.47 15.15 -14.45
C PHE A 203 -25.40 16.18 -15.10
N PRO A 204 -25.05 16.75 -16.27
CA PRO A 204 -25.94 17.65 -16.99
C PRO A 204 -27.21 16.92 -17.46
N VAL A 205 -28.39 17.32 -16.94
CA VAL A 205 -29.67 16.75 -17.36
C VAL A 205 -30.18 17.48 -18.62
N PRO A 206 -30.51 16.77 -19.72
CA PRO A 206 -31.04 17.41 -20.93
C PRO A 206 -32.44 18.01 -20.70
N ALA A 207 -32.88 18.90 -21.59
CA ALA A 207 -34.23 19.45 -21.51
C ALA A 207 -35.27 18.45 -22.02
N ALA A 208 -36.24 18.08 -21.17
CA ALA A 208 -37.37 17.23 -21.58
C ALA A 208 -38.44 18.04 -22.36
N PRO A 209 -39.13 17.43 -23.34
CA PRO A 209 -40.32 18.01 -23.99
C PRO A 209 -41.45 18.32 -23.00
N TYR A 210 -41.68 17.44 -22.02
CA TYR A 210 -42.59 17.68 -20.92
C TYR A 210 -41.81 17.99 -19.65
N GLN A 211 -42.08 19.16 -19.05
CA GLN A 211 -41.51 19.56 -17.76
C GLN A 211 -42.61 20.08 -16.86
N TYR A 212 -42.81 19.42 -15.72
CA TYR A 212 -43.64 19.99 -14.68
C TYR A 212 -42.83 21.04 -13.90
N ARG A 213 -43.38 22.25 -13.78
CA ARG A 213 -42.79 23.35 -13.01
C ARG A 213 -43.85 23.94 -12.10
N ALA A 214 -43.54 24.03 -10.80
CA ALA A 214 -44.45 24.64 -9.83
C ALA A 214 -44.57 26.17 -10.03
N ALA A 215 -43.54 26.80 -10.60
CA ALA A 215 -43.51 28.24 -10.88
C ALA A 215 -42.70 28.56 -12.16
N PRO A 216 -42.95 29.70 -12.83
CA PRO A 216 -42.33 30.02 -14.12
C PRO A 216 -40.84 30.40 -14.01
N THR A 217 -40.38 30.89 -12.85
CA THR A 217 -39.00 31.36 -12.66
C THR A 217 -38.26 30.47 -11.68
N SER A 218 -37.10 29.93 -12.07
CA SER A 218 -36.23 29.16 -11.18
C SER A 218 -35.15 30.04 -10.56
N VAL A 219 -34.97 29.94 -9.25
CA VAL A 219 -33.86 30.54 -8.50
C VAL A 219 -33.03 29.40 -7.90
N PRO A 220 -31.90 29.01 -8.53
CA PRO A 220 -31.09 27.89 -8.05
C PRO A 220 -30.57 28.13 -6.63
N MET A 221 -30.61 27.09 -5.81
CA MET A 221 -30.11 27.05 -4.44
C MET A 221 -28.97 26.02 -4.33
N PRO A 222 -28.10 26.11 -3.31
CA PRO A 222 -27.14 25.05 -3.03
C PRO A 222 -27.86 23.71 -2.81
N PRO A 223 -27.24 22.56 -3.15
CA PRO A 223 -27.86 21.26 -2.99
C PRO A 223 -28.37 21.03 -1.56
N ALA A 224 -29.64 20.65 -1.44
CA ALA A 224 -30.25 20.28 -0.17
C ALA A 224 -29.75 18.90 0.30
N GLU A 225 -29.99 18.63 1.59
CA GLU A 225 -29.73 17.30 2.15
C GLU A 225 -30.68 16.26 1.52
N GLU A 226 -30.24 15.00 1.41
CA GLU A 226 -30.94 13.92 0.70
C GLU A 226 -32.41 13.78 1.14
N ALA A 227 -32.74 14.03 2.40
CA ALA A 227 -34.11 13.99 2.90
C ALA A 227 -35.07 14.89 2.11
N PHE A 228 -34.60 16.04 1.61
CA PHE A 228 -35.42 16.97 0.84
C PHE A 228 -35.49 16.57 -0.63
N SER A 229 -34.33 16.30 -1.25
CA SER A 229 -34.27 16.02 -2.69
C SER A 229 -34.79 14.63 -3.08
N VAL A 230 -34.93 13.70 -2.13
CA VAL A 230 -35.41 12.33 -2.39
C VAL A 230 -36.81 12.07 -1.85
N TYR A 231 -37.22 12.69 -0.73
CA TYR A 231 -38.51 12.40 -0.11
C TYR A 231 -39.53 13.54 -0.21
N ASP A 232 -39.10 14.80 -0.19
CA ASP A 232 -40.01 15.96 -0.25
C ASP A 232 -40.36 16.32 -1.69
N HIS A 233 -39.34 16.57 -2.52
CA HIS A 233 -39.51 16.98 -3.93
C HIS A 233 -38.59 16.21 -4.89
N PRO A 234 -38.71 14.87 -4.97
CA PRO A 234 -37.91 14.09 -5.89
C PRO A 234 -38.07 14.54 -7.35
N ARG A 235 -36.95 14.62 -8.07
CA ARG A 235 -36.92 14.86 -9.52
C ARG A 235 -37.00 13.53 -10.26
N VAL A 236 -38.15 13.25 -10.87
CA VAL A 236 -38.40 12.03 -11.65
C VAL A 236 -38.07 12.30 -13.11
N LEU A 237 -37.17 11.51 -13.68
CA LEU A 237 -36.75 11.59 -15.08
C LEU A 237 -37.20 10.35 -15.83
N VAL A 238 -37.87 10.53 -16.97
CA VAL A 238 -38.36 9.43 -17.82
C VAL A 238 -37.63 9.46 -19.15
N PHE A 239 -36.85 8.42 -19.41
CA PHE A 239 -36.14 8.22 -20.67
C PHE A 239 -36.83 7.15 -21.50
N HIS A 240 -36.97 7.40 -22.80
CA HIS A 240 -37.56 6.48 -23.77
C HIS A 240 -36.48 5.93 -24.71
N LYS A 241 -36.48 4.62 -24.95
CA LYS A 241 -35.59 3.99 -25.93
C LYS A 241 -35.97 4.43 -27.34
N THR A 242 -34.99 4.90 -28.10
CA THR A 242 -35.19 5.30 -29.51
C THR A 242 -34.64 4.24 -30.46
N GLY A 243 -34.99 4.32 -31.74
CA GLY A 243 -34.38 3.49 -32.79
C GLY A 243 -32.86 3.70 -32.97
N ALA A 244 -32.27 4.68 -32.29
CA ALA A 244 -30.83 4.87 -32.26
C ALA A 244 -30.12 3.86 -31.33
N TYR A 245 -30.84 3.21 -30.41
CA TYR A 245 -30.27 2.21 -29.50
C TYR A 245 -29.64 1.03 -30.26
N SER A 246 -28.45 0.60 -29.83
CA SER A 246 -27.88 -0.71 -30.22
C SER A 246 -26.91 -1.20 -29.16
N ARG A 247 -26.84 -2.54 -28.98
CA ARG A 247 -25.90 -3.20 -28.07
C ARG A 247 -24.46 -2.73 -28.29
N GLY A 248 -24.01 -2.65 -29.55
CA GLY A 248 -22.65 -2.21 -29.89
C GLY A 248 -22.36 -0.77 -29.49
N ARG A 249 -23.36 0.13 -29.53
CA ARG A 249 -23.20 1.50 -29.04
C ARG A 249 -23.10 1.56 -27.51
N ALA A 250 -23.95 0.80 -26.82
CA ALA A 250 -23.88 0.69 -25.36
C ALA A 250 -22.54 0.09 -24.90
N GLU A 251 -22.00 -0.91 -25.61
CA GLU A 251 -20.68 -1.50 -25.34
C GLU A 251 -19.52 -0.51 -25.58
N ALA A 252 -19.64 0.34 -26.60
CA ALA A 252 -18.65 1.38 -26.89
C ALA A 252 -18.67 2.51 -25.85
N ALA A 253 -19.85 2.91 -25.38
CA ALA A 253 -20.01 3.90 -24.31
C ALA A 253 -19.56 3.35 -22.94
N LEU A 254 -19.66 2.03 -22.75
CA LEU A 254 -19.32 1.36 -21.50
C LEU A 254 -18.19 0.33 -21.73
N PRO A 255 -16.95 0.74 -22.06
CA PRO A 255 -15.88 -0.20 -22.34
C PRO A 255 -15.41 -0.95 -21.07
N PRO A 256 -14.92 -2.20 -21.18
CA PRO A 256 -14.39 -2.96 -20.04
C PRO A 256 -13.27 -2.24 -19.28
N SER A 257 -12.51 -1.36 -19.94
CA SER A 257 -11.41 -0.59 -19.34
C SER A 257 -11.85 0.35 -18.21
N LEU A 258 -13.14 0.71 -18.13
CA LEU A 258 -13.68 1.45 -16.98
C LEU A 258 -13.51 0.68 -15.66
N LEU A 259 -13.30 -0.63 -15.73
CA LEU A 259 -13.18 -1.51 -14.57
C LEU A 259 -11.73 -1.76 -14.13
N ASP A 260 -10.74 -1.29 -14.91
CA ASP A 260 -9.31 -1.57 -14.67
C ASP A 260 -8.78 -0.98 -13.36
N HIS A 261 -9.43 0.09 -12.87
CA HIS A 261 -9.01 0.86 -11.71
C HIS A 261 -10.07 0.94 -10.61
N VAL A 262 -11.03 0.00 -10.57
CA VAL A 262 -12.05 -0.03 -9.52
C VAL A 262 -11.39 -0.37 -8.18
N VAL A 263 -11.45 0.57 -7.24
CA VAL A 263 -10.98 0.40 -5.86
C VAL A 263 -12.16 0.44 -4.92
N TRP A 264 -12.37 -0.65 -4.19
CA TRP A 264 -13.40 -0.70 -3.17
C TRP A 264 -13.02 0.18 -1.97
N VAL A 265 -13.80 1.23 -1.77
CA VAL A 265 -13.59 2.21 -0.71
C VAL A 265 -14.89 2.53 0.01
N THR A 266 -14.79 2.71 1.33
CA THR A 266 -15.89 3.24 2.14
C THR A 266 -16.03 4.75 1.94
N PRO A 267 -17.22 5.35 2.16
CA PRO A 267 -17.41 6.80 2.10
C PRO A 267 -16.38 7.59 2.92
N ARG A 268 -16.06 7.10 4.13
CA ARG A 268 -15.05 7.73 4.99
C ARG A 268 -13.63 7.67 4.41
N GLN A 269 -13.30 6.63 3.66
CA GLN A 269 -12.01 6.54 2.96
C GLN A 269 -11.97 7.53 1.80
N ALA A 270 -13.03 7.60 0.99
CA ALA A 270 -13.15 8.55 -0.12
C ALA A 270 -13.07 10.01 0.34
N THR A 271 -13.80 10.40 1.39
CA THR A 271 -13.76 11.78 1.95
C THR A 271 -12.39 12.17 2.51
N ARG A 272 -11.56 11.20 2.92
CA ARG A 272 -10.19 11.45 3.39
C ARG A 272 -9.20 11.65 2.24
N GLY A 273 -9.68 11.58 1.01
CA GLY A 273 -8.87 11.39 -0.19
C GLY A 273 -8.32 9.98 -0.16
N VAL A 274 -8.98 9.05 -0.84
CA VAL A 274 -8.30 7.81 -1.25
C VAL A 274 -7.13 8.28 -2.09
N ARG A 275 -5.94 8.21 -1.52
CA ARG A 275 -4.72 8.45 -2.26
C ARG A 275 -4.60 7.28 -3.21
N ASP A 276 -5.04 7.49 -4.43
CA ASP A 276 -4.68 6.61 -5.51
C ASP A 276 -3.17 6.78 -5.70
N PRO A 277 -2.35 5.72 -5.60
CA PRO A 277 -0.91 5.83 -5.81
C PRO A 277 -0.56 6.06 -7.29
N VAL A 278 -1.33 6.91 -7.98
CA VAL A 278 -1.19 7.28 -9.39
C VAL A 278 -0.57 8.67 -9.48
N LEU A 279 0.39 8.81 -10.38
CA LEU A 279 1.05 10.07 -10.70
C LEU A 279 0.11 10.95 -11.54
N ASP A 280 0.18 12.27 -11.34
CA ASP A 280 -0.50 13.20 -12.23
C ASP A 280 0.04 13.09 -13.67
N PRO A 281 -0.78 13.39 -14.71
CA PRO A 281 -0.39 13.18 -16.11
C PRO A 281 0.90 13.90 -16.52
N GLU A 282 1.14 15.09 -15.98
CA GLU A 282 2.37 15.87 -16.23
C GLU A 282 3.59 15.14 -15.68
N THR A 283 3.55 14.74 -14.40
CA THR A 283 4.64 13.96 -13.79
C THR A 283 4.85 12.64 -14.51
N TRP A 284 3.77 11.94 -14.89
CA TRP A 284 3.90 10.67 -15.61
C TRP A 284 4.62 10.86 -16.96
N ALA A 285 4.27 11.89 -17.72
CA ALA A 285 4.98 12.24 -18.95
C ALA A 285 6.46 12.58 -18.71
N GLU A 286 6.77 13.34 -17.66
CA GLU A 286 8.15 13.67 -17.28
C GLU A 286 8.97 12.45 -16.84
N GLN A 287 8.35 11.47 -16.16
CA GLN A 287 9.01 10.20 -15.81
C GLN A 287 9.30 9.37 -17.07
N GLN A 288 8.38 9.35 -18.04
CA GLN A 288 8.55 8.66 -19.31
C GLN A 288 9.65 9.30 -20.17
N ALA A 289 9.79 10.63 -20.11
CA ALA A 289 10.82 11.38 -20.81
C ALA A 289 12.25 11.15 -20.27
N GLY A 290 12.42 10.45 -19.15
CA GLY A 290 13.72 10.18 -18.49
C GLY A 290 14.72 9.32 -19.28
N GLY A 291 14.45 9.00 -20.55
CA GLY A 291 15.35 8.32 -21.47
C GLY A 291 15.47 6.80 -21.28
N THR A 292 16.33 6.19 -22.08
CA THR A 292 16.63 4.75 -22.01
C THR A 292 17.82 4.45 -21.08
N TRP A 293 17.92 3.22 -20.57
CA TRP A 293 19.06 2.80 -19.72
C TRP A 293 20.41 2.95 -20.41
N SER A 294 20.47 2.75 -21.73
CA SER A 294 21.66 2.95 -22.56
C SER A 294 22.06 4.41 -22.70
N GLU A 295 21.12 5.35 -22.63
CA GLU A 295 21.41 6.78 -22.64
C GLU A 295 21.91 7.26 -21.27
N MET A 296 21.34 6.71 -20.19
CA MET A 296 21.72 7.08 -18.83
C MET A 296 23.09 6.53 -18.40
N PHE A 297 23.46 5.33 -18.88
CA PHE A 297 24.69 4.65 -18.48
C PHE A 297 25.48 4.16 -19.69
N ASP A 298 26.68 4.69 -19.86
CA ASP A 298 27.62 4.21 -20.87
C ASP A 298 28.21 2.85 -20.45
N ARG A 299 27.72 1.79 -21.10
CA ARG A 299 28.19 0.40 -20.89
C ARG A 299 29.66 0.19 -21.29
N ARG A 300 30.21 1.08 -22.13
CA ARG A 300 31.60 1.02 -22.59
C ARG A 300 32.57 1.76 -21.67
N SER A 301 32.06 2.49 -20.68
CA SER A 301 32.88 3.21 -19.70
C SER A 301 33.80 2.25 -18.94
N LEU A 302 34.96 2.75 -18.49
CA LEU A 302 35.94 1.94 -17.78
C LEU A 302 35.37 1.29 -16.51
N LEU A 303 34.50 2.01 -15.78
CA LEU A 303 33.87 1.50 -14.56
C LEU A 303 32.87 0.39 -14.86
N ASN A 304 32.17 0.44 -15.99
CA ASN A 304 31.21 -0.60 -16.36
C ASN A 304 31.86 -1.81 -17.03
N ARG A 305 33.11 -1.69 -17.51
CA ARG A 305 33.91 -2.79 -18.08
C ARG A 305 34.82 -3.49 -17.08
N SER A 306 35.35 -2.76 -16.10
CA SER A 306 36.26 -3.29 -15.08
C SER A 306 35.61 -3.27 -13.70
N HIS A 307 35.02 -4.40 -13.31
CA HIS A 307 34.32 -4.52 -12.03
C HIS A 307 35.26 -4.29 -10.83
N GLY A 308 36.54 -4.67 -10.94
CA GLY A 308 37.54 -4.39 -9.90
C GLY A 308 37.81 -2.89 -9.75
N LEU A 309 37.95 -2.16 -10.86
CA LEU A 309 38.08 -0.71 -10.83
C LEU A 309 36.81 -0.04 -10.28
N ALA A 310 35.63 -0.53 -10.68
CA ALA A 310 34.36 -0.06 -10.14
C ALA A 310 34.31 -0.19 -8.62
N ALA A 311 34.71 -1.33 -8.07
CA ALA A 311 34.76 -1.57 -6.63
C ALA A 311 35.71 -0.60 -5.91
N VAL A 312 36.89 -0.34 -6.47
CA VAL A 312 37.87 0.61 -5.90
C VAL A 312 37.33 2.04 -5.94
N VAL A 313 36.79 2.49 -7.07
CA VAL A 313 36.23 3.84 -7.20
C VAL A 313 35.01 4.02 -6.31
N TRP A 314 34.16 3.00 -6.18
CA TRP A 314 33.01 2.98 -5.28
C TRP A 314 33.44 3.15 -3.81
N TYR A 315 34.45 2.38 -3.38
CA TYR A 315 35.03 2.49 -2.05
C TYR A 315 35.60 3.89 -1.79
N LEU A 316 36.40 4.41 -2.73
CA LEU A 316 37.04 5.72 -2.61
C LEU A 316 36.02 6.86 -2.60
N ALA A 317 34.97 6.77 -3.41
CA ALA A 317 33.90 7.76 -3.43
C ALA A 317 33.23 7.88 -2.05
N VAL A 318 32.89 6.75 -1.42
CA VAL A 318 32.32 6.75 -0.06
C VAL A 318 33.33 7.21 0.98
N ALA A 319 34.61 6.87 0.84
CA ALA A 319 35.66 7.38 1.72
C ALA A 319 35.76 8.92 1.64
N VAL A 320 35.71 9.50 0.45
CA VAL A 320 35.66 10.96 0.24
C VAL A 320 34.43 11.56 0.91
N LEU A 321 33.22 11.01 0.66
CA LEU A 321 31.99 11.46 1.32
C LEU A 321 32.11 11.43 2.85
N GLY A 322 32.75 10.39 3.39
CA GLY A 322 33.07 10.28 4.81
C GLY A 322 33.96 11.42 5.30
N TRP A 323 35.06 11.73 4.59
CA TRP A 323 35.94 12.84 4.95
C TRP A 323 35.28 14.21 4.85
N LEU A 324 34.35 14.40 3.90
CA LEU A 324 33.56 15.63 3.80
C LEU A 324 32.56 15.77 4.97
N ALA A 325 31.96 14.67 5.42
CA ALA A 325 31.02 14.67 6.55
C ALA A 325 31.69 14.68 7.93
N PHE A 326 32.92 14.17 8.04
CA PHE A 326 33.62 14.01 9.31
C PHE A 326 33.74 15.30 10.13
N PRO A 327 34.09 16.48 9.57
CA PRO A 327 34.14 17.73 10.33
C PRO A 327 32.81 18.11 10.98
N LEU A 328 31.67 17.76 10.37
CA LEU A 328 30.34 18.01 10.93
C LEU A 328 30.09 17.09 12.13
N LEU A 329 30.41 15.79 12.01
CA LEU A 329 30.33 14.85 13.13
C LEU A 329 31.30 15.19 14.25
N PHE A 330 32.52 15.60 13.90
CA PHE A 330 33.53 16.02 14.86
C PHE A 330 33.01 17.17 15.72
N ALA A 331 32.24 18.09 15.14
CA ALA A 331 31.56 19.16 15.86
C ALA A 331 30.36 18.69 16.68
N ALA A 332 29.60 17.73 16.16
CA ALA A 332 28.30 17.30 16.68
C ALA A 332 28.37 16.23 17.78
N LEU A 333 29.42 15.40 17.80
CA LEU A 333 29.59 14.27 18.71
C LEU A 333 30.83 14.45 19.61
N PRO A 334 30.85 15.50 20.46
CA PRO A 334 32.06 15.84 21.17
C PRO A 334 32.45 14.87 22.29
N ARG A 335 31.53 14.01 22.74
CA ARG A 335 31.70 13.12 23.90
C ARG A 335 32.05 11.68 23.50
N LEU A 336 32.07 11.41 22.20
CA LEU A 336 32.62 10.19 21.65
C LEU A 336 34.14 10.37 21.48
N TRP A 337 34.90 9.34 21.83
CA TRP A 337 36.36 9.36 21.75
C TRP A 337 36.83 9.50 20.30
N ASP A 338 36.17 8.83 19.37
CA ASP A 338 36.47 8.92 17.95
C ASP A 338 35.81 10.11 17.24
N ARG A 339 35.07 10.95 17.98
CA ARG A 339 34.39 12.15 17.46
C ARG A 339 33.49 11.86 16.26
N GLY A 340 32.96 10.64 16.16
CA GLY A 340 32.11 10.19 15.07
C GLY A 340 32.84 9.79 13.79
N TYR A 341 34.16 9.60 13.80
CA TYR A 341 34.92 9.17 12.61
C TYR A 341 34.36 7.87 12.00
N GLY A 342 34.06 6.87 12.84
CA GLY A 342 33.47 5.59 12.39
C GLY A 342 32.09 5.70 11.73
N LEU A 343 31.42 6.85 11.89
CA LEU A 343 30.06 7.12 11.39
C LEU A 343 30.07 8.10 10.22
N ALA A 344 31.24 8.57 9.79
CA ALA A 344 31.36 9.62 8.79
C ALA A 344 30.90 9.16 7.40
N ARG A 345 31.27 7.95 7.00
CA ARG A 345 30.84 7.34 5.72
C ARG A 345 29.32 7.21 5.58
N PRO A 346 28.58 6.60 6.54
CA PRO A 346 27.12 6.53 6.43
C PRO A 346 26.48 7.92 6.45
N LEU A 347 26.98 8.87 7.25
CA LEU A 347 26.43 10.23 7.23
C LEU A 347 26.67 10.93 5.87
N GLY A 348 27.87 10.82 5.30
CA GLY A 348 28.18 11.44 4.01
C GLY A 348 27.30 10.91 2.88
N LEU A 349 27.07 9.59 2.86
CA LEU A 349 26.14 8.96 1.92
C LEU A 349 24.70 9.46 2.12
N LEU A 350 24.24 9.52 3.38
CA LEU A 350 22.90 9.99 3.73
C LEU A 350 22.68 11.45 3.32
N VAL A 351 23.61 12.35 3.63
CA VAL A 351 23.45 13.79 3.33
C VAL A 351 23.42 14.03 1.82
N MET A 352 24.30 13.37 1.06
CA MET A 352 24.30 13.47 -0.41
C MET A 352 22.96 13.02 -1.00
N ALA A 353 22.49 11.85 -0.61
CA ALA A 353 21.23 11.30 -1.10
C ALA A 353 20.02 12.12 -0.62
N TYR A 354 20.03 12.58 0.62
CA TYR A 354 18.96 13.38 1.20
C TYR A 354 18.78 14.72 0.48
N ILE A 355 19.86 15.47 0.23
CA ILE A 355 19.78 16.75 -0.49
C ILE A 355 19.24 16.54 -1.92
N THR A 356 19.72 15.49 -2.60
CA THR A 356 19.25 15.13 -3.95
C THR A 356 17.76 14.78 -3.94
N TRP A 357 17.36 13.87 -3.05
CA TRP A 357 15.98 13.42 -2.89
C TRP A 357 15.03 14.54 -2.49
N LEU A 358 15.42 15.37 -1.52
CA LEU A 358 14.58 16.47 -1.05
C LEU A 358 14.37 17.50 -2.14
N SER A 359 15.42 17.87 -2.88
CA SER A 359 15.32 18.83 -3.99
C SER A 359 14.38 18.34 -5.08
N ALA A 360 14.43 17.05 -5.42
CA ALA A 360 13.53 16.45 -6.40
C ALA A 360 12.11 16.22 -5.84
N SER A 361 11.95 15.88 -4.57
CA SER A 361 10.63 15.73 -3.94
C SER A 361 9.88 17.06 -3.81
N LEU A 362 10.61 18.17 -3.70
CA LEU A 362 10.06 19.52 -3.65
C LEU A 362 9.95 20.18 -5.04
N ARG A 363 10.24 19.44 -6.12
CA ARG A 363 10.32 19.94 -7.50
C ARG A 363 11.24 21.16 -7.71
N LEU A 364 12.30 21.27 -6.91
CA LEU A 364 13.30 22.35 -7.03
C LEU A 364 14.35 22.03 -8.09
N LEU A 365 14.88 20.80 -8.07
CA LEU A 365 15.87 20.31 -9.03
C LEU A 365 15.58 18.83 -9.33
N PRO A 366 15.58 18.41 -10.62
CA PRO A 366 15.32 17.03 -10.98
C PRO A 366 16.42 16.11 -10.46
N ASN A 367 16.10 14.83 -10.24
CA ASN A 367 17.06 13.80 -9.84
C ASN A 367 18.04 13.51 -10.98
N THR A 368 19.10 14.31 -11.12
CA THR A 368 20.11 14.18 -12.19
C THR A 368 21.51 14.02 -11.60
N ARG A 369 22.48 13.63 -12.45
CA ARG A 369 23.90 13.60 -12.07
C ARG A 369 24.39 14.96 -11.56
N GLY A 370 23.92 16.05 -12.17
CA GLY A 370 24.26 17.42 -11.78
C GLY A 370 23.75 17.75 -10.38
N THR A 371 22.50 17.40 -10.08
CA THR A 371 21.90 17.58 -8.75
C THR A 371 22.66 16.80 -7.67
N VAL A 372 23.07 15.55 -7.96
CA VAL A 372 23.86 14.75 -7.02
C VAL A 372 25.24 15.38 -6.80
N ALA A 373 25.91 15.85 -7.87
CA ALA A 373 27.19 16.54 -7.75
C ALA A 373 27.08 17.85 -6.95
N LEU A 374 25.99 18.60 -7.12
CA LEU A 374 25.69 19.78 -6.31
C LEU A 374 25.50 19.41 -4.83
N ALA A 375 24.81 18.31 -4.52
CA ALA A 375 24.69 17.83 -3.14
C ALA A 375 26.06 17.50 -2.51
N VAL A 376 26.96 16.88 -3.27
CA VAL A 376 28.35 16.64 -2.83
C VAL A 376 29.10 17.96 -2.61
N LEU A 377 28.95 18.93 -3.52
CA LEU A 377 29.57 20.25 -3.39
C LEU A 377 29.09 20.98 -2.14
N LEU A 378 27.77 20.98 -1.86
CA LEU A 378 27.20 21.59 -0.67
C LEU A 378 27.72 20.92 0.62
N LEU A 379 27.82 19.58 0.63
CA LEU A 379 28.45 18.85 1.71
C LEU A 379 29.94 19.22 1.86
N ALA A 380 30.67 19.37 0.76
CA ALA A 380 32.07 19.77 0.77
C ALA A 380 32.28 21.19 1.32
N VAL A 381 31.40 22.13 0.96
CA VAL A 381 31.41 23.50 1.50
C VAL A 381 31.10 23.48 2.99
N ALA A 382 30.02 22.82 3.42
CA ALA A 382 29.64 22.74 4.83
C ALA A 382 30.73 22.06 5.68
N GLY A 383 31.24 20.92 5.22
CA GLY A 383 32.34 20.18 5.83
C GLY A 383 33.63 20.98 5.85
N GLY A 384 33.98 21.67 4.77
CA GLY A 384 35.17 22.51 4.65
C GLY A 384 35.13 23.73 5.58
N VAL A 385 33.99 24.41 5.68
CA VAL A 385 33.77 25.50 6.64
C VAL A 385 33.89 24.99 8.08
N ALA A 386 33.27 23.86 8.40
CA ALA A 386 33.38 23.23 9.71
C ALA A 386 34.84 22.84 10.03
N ALA A 387 35.55 22.24 9.08
CA ALA A 387 36.96 21.89 9.20
C ALA A 387 37.84 23.11 9.43
N TRP A 388 37.65 24.19 8.66
CA TRP A 388 38.42 25.42 8.78
C TRP A 388 38.24 26.09 10.15
N ARG A 389 36.99 26.13 10.66
CA ARG A 389 36.66 26.68 11.99
C ARG A 389 37.29 25.90 13.14
N GLN A 390 37.56 24.60 12.95
CA GLN A 390 38.13 23.73 13.98
C GLN A 390 39.48 23.11 13.58
N ARG A 391 40.20 23.74 12.65
CA ARG A 391 41.41 23.18 11.99
C ARG A 391 42.51 22.73 12.95
N ARG A 392 42.71 23.47 14.05
CA ARG A 392 43.70 23.13 15.08
C ARG A 392 43.29 21.83 15.78
N ALA A 393 42.08 21.79 16.33
CA ALA A 393 41.53 20.62 17.01
C ALA A 393 41.46 19.38 16.10
N LEU A 394 41.10 19.56 14.83
CA LEU A 394 41.05 18.46 13.86
C LEU A 394 42.43 17.89 13.58
N ARG A 395 43.44 18.75 13.37
CA ARG A 395 44.83 18.32 13.15
C ARG A 395 45.39 17.60 14.39
N ASP A 396 45.12 18.13 15.57
CA ASP A 396 45.59 17.55 16.82
C ASP A 396 44.91 16.20 17.09
N PHE A 397 43.62 16.08 16.76
CA PHE A 397 42.89 14.80 16.77
C PHE A 397 43.53 13.79 15.84
N LEU A 398 43.76 14.13 14.56
CA LEU A 398 44.32 13.20 13.56
C LEU A 398 45.72 12.71 13.96
N ARG A 399 46.54 13.58 14.57
CA ARG A 399 47.85 13.21 15.10
C ARG A 399 47.74 12.30 16.33
N GLY A 400 46.88 12.65 17.28
CA GLY A 400 46.71 11.91 18.54
C GLY A 400 45.93 10.59 18.41
N HIS A 401 45.05 10.47 17.41
CA HIS A 401 44.14 9.34 17.23
C HIS A 401 44.45 8.50 15.99
N ARG A 402 45.64 8.67 15.40
CA ARG A 402 46.08 7.97 14.17
C ARG A 402 45.81 6.47 14.19
N THR A 403 46.06 5.79 15.30
CA THR A 403 45.83 4.35 15.44
C THR A 403 44.35 4.01 15.33
N THR A 404 43.49 4.80 15.97
CA THR A 404 42.03 4.60 15.91
C THR A 404 41.51 4.83 14.50
N VAL A 405 41.98 5.89 13.83
CA VAL A 405 41.65 6.18 12.43
C VAL A 405 42.08 5.04 11.52
N LEU A 406 43.33 4.57 11.62
CA LEU A 406 43.84 3.46 10.83
C LEU A 406 43.09 2.15 11.08
N VAL A 407 42.66 1.89 12.32
CA VAL A 407 41.83 0.72 12.63
C VAL A 407 40.47 0.82 11.95
N TYR A 408 39.82 1.98 11.96
CA TYR A 408 38.56 2.19 11.23
C TYR A 408 38.73 1.98 9.72
N GLU A 409 39.78 2.56 9.13
CA GLU A 409 40.07 2.42 7.70
C GLU A 409 40.37 0.96 7.32
N GLY A 410 41.22 0.29 8.10
CA GLY A 410 41.58 -1.10 7.89
C GLY A 410 40.39 -2.05 8.06
N LEU A 411 39.60 -1.89 9.12
CA LEU A 411 38.39 -2.68 9.34
C LEU A 411 37.40 -2.49 8.19
N PHE A 412 37.13 -1.24 7.80
CA PHE A 412 36.19 -0.94 6.72
C PHE A 412 36.66 -1.53 5.39
N LEU A 413 37.96 -1.42 5.08
CA LEU A 413 38.56 -2.04 3.89
C LEU A 413 38.42 -3.57 3.91
N VAL A 414 38.75 -4.21 5.03
CA VAL A 414 38.66 -5.67 5.18
C VAL A 414 37.22 -6.15 5.00
N LEU A 415 36.26 -5.50 5.66
CA LEU A 415 34.84 -5.87 5.53
C LEU A 415 34.33 -5.67 4.11
N PHE A 416 34.66 -4.54 3.48
CA PHE A 416 34.24 -4.26 2.11
C PHE A 416 34.86 -5.24 1.11
N ALA A 417 36.16 -5.52 1.22
CA ALA A 417 36.87 -6.45 0.35
C ALA A 417 36.38 -7.89 0.54
N ALA A 418 36.21 -8.33 1.78
CA ALA A 418 35.70 -9.66 2.09
C ALA A 418 34.29 -9.86 1.52
N TRP A 419 33.39 -8.88 1.67
CA TRP A 419 32.04 -9.02 1.13
C TRP A 419 31.98 -8.87 -0.39
N THR A 420 32.84 -8.05 -0.97
CA THR A 420 32.99 -7.96 -2.43
C THR A 420 33.48 -9.29 -3.02
N TRP A 421 34.38 -9.98 -2.32
CA TRP A 421 34.78 -11.33 -2.69
C TRP A 421 33.61 -12.31 -2.64
N VAL A 422 32.82 -12.31 -1.55
CA VAL A 422 31.61 -13.16 -1.44
C VAL A 422 30.63 -12.87 -2.59
N ARG A 423 30.37 -11.60 -2.90
CA ARG A 423 29.48 -11.22 -4.01
C ARG A 423 30.06 -11.57 -5.38
N ALA A 424 31.37 -11.55 -5.56
CA ALA A 424 32.00 -11.98 -6.80
C ALA A 424 31.83 -13.49 -7.07
N LEU A 425 31.69 -14.31 -6.01
CA LEU A 425 31.42 -15.75 -6.15
C LEU A 425 29.97 -16.06 -6.52
N ASN A 426 29.03 -15.16 -6.24
CA ASN A 426 27.62 -15.30 -6.60
C ASN A 426 26.99 -13.93 -6.89
N PRO A 427 27.29 -13.31 -8.05
CA PRO A 427 26.82 -11.98 -8.39
C PRO A 427 25.36 -11.94 -8.85
N ASP A 428 24.73 -13.10 -9.02
CA ASP A 428 23.41 -13.24 -9.61
C ASP A 428 22.32 -12.56 -8.78
N LEU A 429 21.37 -11.97 -9.51
CA LEU A 429 20.18 -11.30 -8.97
C LEU A 429 18.98 -12.25 -8.87
N TRP A 430 19.22 -13.55 -8.84
CA TRP A 430 18.23 -14.59 -8.63
C TRP A 430 18.87 -15.82 -8.00
N HIS A 431 18.12 -16.56 -7.17
CA HIS A 431 18.56 -17.86 -6.68
C HIS A 431 17.71 -18.97 -7.33
N PRO A 432 18.32 -19.95 -8.03
CA PRO A 432 17.58 -20.91 -8.85
C PRO A 432 16.64 -21.85 -8.07
N VAL A 433 17.02 -22.23 -6.84
CA VAL A 433 16.25 -23.18 -6.03
C VAL A 433 15.21 -22.51 -5.12
N VAL A 434 15.62 -21.51 -4.33
CA VAL A 434 14.76 -20.89 -3.30
C VAL A 434 14.14 -19.55 -3.74
N GLY A 435 14.45 -19.06 -4.94
CA GLY A 435 14.02 -17.74 -5.40
C GLY A 435 14.55 -16.60 -4.53
N GLY A 436 13.85 -15.46 -4.54
CA GLY A 436 14.12 -14.31 -3.66
C GLY A 436 13.57 -13.00 -4.20
N GLU A 437 13.77 -11.93 -3.45
CA GLU A 437 13.17 -10.62 -3.76
C GLU A 437 14.13 -9.68 -4.50
N LYS A 438 15.38 -10.10 -4.77
CA LYS A 438 16.34 -9.34 -5.59
C LYS A 438 15.77 -8.76 -6.90
N PRO A 439 14.93 -9.46 -7.69
CA PRO A 439 14.35 -8.86 -8.89
C PRO A 439 13.46 -7.66 -8.57
N MET A 440 12.71 -7.72 -7.46
CA MET A 440 11.88 -6.63 -6.97
C MET A 440 12.75 -5.47 -6.46
N ASP A 441 13.75 -5.75 -5.62
CA ASP A 441 14.70 -4.74 -5.12
C ASP A 441 15.47 -4.06 -6.27
N PHE A 442 15.86 -4.84 -7.29
CA PHE A 442 16.52 -4.33 -8.49
C PHE A 442 15.58 -3.46 -9.31
N ALA A 443 14.31 -3.83 -9.45
CA ALA A 443 13.29 -3.01 -10.11
C ALA A 443 13.09 -1.68 -9.37
N TYR A 444 13.03 -1.68 -8.04
CA TYR A 444 12.91 -0.46 -7.23
C TYR A 444 14.16 0.43 -7.30
N LEU A 445 15.36 -0.15 -7.26
CA LEU A 445 16.59 0.61 -7.49
C LEU A 445 16.59 1.27 -8.87
N ASN A 446 16.19 0.53 -9.90
CA ASN A 446 16.07 1.05 -11.26
C ASN A 446 15.03 2.18 -11.34
N ALA A 447 13.87 2.01 -10.74
CA ALA A 447 12.83 3.04 -10.70
C ALA A 447 13.33 4.33 -10.03
N VAL A 448 14.02 4.22 -8.88
CA VAL A 448 14.61 5.36 -8.17
C VAL A 448 15.71 6.05 -8.98
N VAL A 449 16.56 5.28 -9.65
CA VAL A 449 17.63 5.84 -10.49
C VAL A 449 17.06 6.58 -11.70
N LYS A 450 16.01 6.02 -12.33
CA LYS A 450 15.40 6.57 -13.54
C LYS A 450 14.45 7.73 -13.26
N SER A 451 13.79 7.75 -12.11
CA SER A 451 12.80 8.77 -11.81
C SER A 451 13.39 10.18 -11.77
N THR A 452 12.72 11.13 -12.44
CA THR A 452 13.05 12.56 -12.46
C THR A 452 12.62 13.23 -11.16
N TRP A 453 11.41 12.93 -10.70
CA TRP A 453 10.81 13.44 -9.47
C TRP A 453 10.47 12.31 -8.50
N PHE A 454 10.30 12.66 -7.22
CA PHE A 454 9.89 11.71 -6.17
C PHE A 454 8.46 12.04 -5.69
N PRO A 455 7.61 11.04 -5.37
CA PRO A 455 7.92 9.60 -5.29
C PRO A 455 8.24 8.96 -6.65
N PRO A 456 9.05 7.89 -6.68
CA PRO A 456 9.48 7.27 -7.93
C PRO A 456 8.34 6.46 -8.55
N TYR A 457 8.34 6.29 -9.87
CA TYR A 457 7.30 5.49 -10.54
C TYR A 457 7.34 4.03 -10.07
N ASP A 458 6.18 3.36 -10.07
CA ASP A 458 6.09 1.94 -9.74
C ASP A 458 6.40 1.07 -10.97
N PRO A 459 7.42 0.20 -10.93
CA PRO A 459 7.74 -0.68 -12.06
C PRO A 459 6.69 -1.78 -12.30
N TRP A 460 5.78 -2.02 -11.35
CA TRP A 460 4.74 -3.05 -11.40
C TRP A 460 3.32 -2.50 -11.53
N PHE A 461 3.14 -1.18 -11.46
CA PHE A 461 1.83 -0.52 -11.61
C PHE A 461 1.96 0.71 -12.52
N ALA A 462 1.50 0.58 -13.77
CA ALA A 462 1.63 1.63 -14.78
C ALA A 462 0.89 2.91 -14.39
N GLY A 463 1.53 4.06 -14.56
CA GLY A 463 1.03 5.35 -14.06
C GLY A 463 1.17 5.53 -12.55
N GLY A 464 1.53 4.48 -11.82
CA GLY A 464 1.66 4.48 -10.37
C GLY A 464 3.00 5.00 -9.84
N TYR A 465 3.06 5.25 -8.53
CA TYR A 465 4.30 5.47 -7.79
C TYR A 465 4.51 4.43 -6.68
N ILE A 466 5.76 4.17 -6.34
CA ILE A 466 6.13 3.17 -5.32
C ILE A 466 5.57 3.58 -3.95
N ASN A 467 4.57 2.83 -3.47
CA ASN A 467 4.05 2.94 -2.10
C ASN A 467 4.81 2.03 -1.12
N TYR A 468 6.11 2.23 -1.02
CA TYR A 468 7.03 1.45 -0.19
C TYR A 468 8.12 2.37 0.40
N TYR A 469 8.86 1.91 1.42
CA TYR A 469 9.96 2.67 2.03
C TYR A 469 11.21 2.71 1.14
N TYR A 470 11.10 3.45 0.03
CA TYR A 470 12.07 3.44 -1.06
C TYR A 470 13.37 4.23 -0.79
N PHE A 471 13.47 4.99 0.32
CA PHE A 471 14.59 5.92 0.52
C PHE A 471 15.94 5.20 0.64
N GLY A 472 15.96 3.94 1.08
CA GLY A 472 17.16 3.11 1.06
C GLY A 472 17.76 2.99 -0.36
N PHE A 473 16.92 2.80 -1.37
CA PHE A 473 17.35 2.75 -2.77
C PHE A 473 17.85 4.09 -3.28
N VAL A 474 17.40 5.22 -2.72
CA VAL A 474 17.91 6.56 -3.07
C VAL A 474 19.37 6.72 -2.64
N LEU A 475 19.76 6.15 -1.49
CA LEU A 475 21.15 6.15 -1.04
C LEU A 475 22.07 5.49 -2.08
N VAL A 476 21.67 4.31 -2.55
CA VAL A 476 22.41 3.52 -3.55
C VAL A 476 22.35 4.16 -4.92
N GLY A 477 21.14 4.54 -5.36
CA GLY A 477 20.87 5.10 -6.67
C GLY A 477 21.59 6.43 -6.90
N SER A 478 21.66 7.29 -5.88
CA SER A 478 22.40 8.56 -5.97
C SER A 478 23.89 8.32 -6.21
N LEU A 479 24.49 7.34 -5.51
CA LEU A 479 25.90 6.99 -5.69
C LEU A 479 26.16 6.35 -7.07
N ALA A 480 25.28 5.44 -7.50
CA ALA A 480 25.35 4.83 -8.82
C ALA A 480 25.26 5.88 -9.94
N LYS A 481 24.32 6.82 -9.81
CA LYS A 481 24.11 7.92 -10.76
C LYS A 481 25.32 8.84 -10.78
N LEU A 482 25.83 9.29 -9.63
CA LEU A 482 27.03 10.14 -9.54
C LEU A 482 28.24 9.54 -10.28
N LEU A 483 28.49 8.25 -10.07
CA LEU A 483 29.64 7.54 -10.65
C LEU A 483 29.40 7.04 -12.08
N GLY A 484 28.16 7.03 -12.56
CA GLY A 484 27.82 6.44 -13.85
C GLY A 484 27.99 4.90 -13.88
N VAL A 485 27.87 4.25 -12.73
CA VAL A 485 27.98 2.80 -12.59
C VAL A 485 26.61 2.17 -12.85
N MET A 486 26.56 1.17 -13.73
CA MET A 486 25.31 0.48 -14.07
C MET A 486 24.63 -0.11 -12.82
N PRO A 487 23.29 -0.04 -12.71
CA PRO A 487 22.55 -0.55 -11.56
C PRO A 487 22.90 -2.00 -11.18
N SER A 488 23.16 -2.90 -12.14
CA SER A 488 23.48 -4.30 -11.87
C SER A 488 24.81 -4.49 -11.12
N ILE A 489 25.80 -3.64 -11.43
CA ILE A 489 27.09 -3.61 -10.73
C ILE A 489 26.91 -2.89 -9.38
N ALA A 490 26.22 -1.75 -9.38
CA ALA A 490 25.96 -0.96 -8.19
C ALA A 490 25.22 -1.75 -7.11
N TYR A 491 24.26 -2.60 -7.48
CA TYR A 491 23.52 -3.47 -6.56
C TYR A 491 24.47 -4.36 -5.75
N ASN A 492 25.39 -5.06 -6.42
CA ASN A 492 26.37 -5.94 -5.78
C ASN A 492 27.39 -5.16 -4.91
N LEU A 493 27.90 -4.03 -5.41
CA LEU A 493 28.81 -3.18 -4.63
C LEU A 493 28.11 -2.55 -3.41
N SER A 494 26.79 -2.35 -3.49
CA SER A 494 25.99 -1.82 -2.38
C SER A 494 25.84 -2.82 -1.25
N LEU A 495 25.66 -4.10 -1.54
CA LEU A 495 25.67 -5.15 -0.51
C LEU A 495 27.00 -5.12 0.28
N SER A 496 28.13 -5.02 -0.42
CA SER A 496 29.45 -4.90 0.20
C SER A 496 29.63 -3.62 1.00
N LEU A 497 29.14 -2.49 0.45
CA LEU A 497 29.19 -1.20 1.11
C LEU A 497 28.40 -1.23 2.42
N PHE A 498 27.15 -1.69 2.40
CA PHE A 498 26.29 -1.70 3.58
C PHE A 498 26.75 -2.71 4.64
N TYR A 499 27.38 -3.83 4.23
CA TYR A 499 28.07 -4.74 5.15
C TYR A 499 29.18 -4.02 5.91
N ALA A 500 30.04 -3.28 5.19
CA ALA A 500 31.13 -2.51 5.79
C ALA A 500 30.64 -1.32 6.64
N LEU A 501 29.59 -0.61 6.20
CA LEU A 501 28.97 0.50 6.95
C LEU A 501 28.38 -0.02 8.27
N THR A 502 27.67 -1.14 8.23
CA THR A 502 27.08 -1.78 9.41
C THR A 502 28.16 -2.20 10.39
N GLY A 503 29.19 -2.93 9.93
CA GLY A 503 30.30 -3.35 10.79
C GLY A 503 31.10 -2.19 11.39
N GLY A 504 31.38 -1.15 10.59
CA GLY A 504 32.08 0.04 11.05
C GLY A 504 31.28 0.83 12.10
N ALA A 505 29.98 0.98 11.89
CA ALA A 505 29.10 1.65 12.85
C ALA A 505 28.94 0.82 14.14
N ALA A 506 28.81 -0.50 14.04
CA ALA A 506 28.74 -1.41 15.20
C ALA A 506 30.02 -1.34 16.04
N PHE A 507 31.18 -1.37 15.37
CA PHE A 507 32.46 -1.15 16.01
C PHE A 507 32.47 0.19 16.76
N SER A 508 32.05 1.27 16.10
CA SER A 508 32.05 2.61 16.68
C SER A 508 31.19 2.74 17.94
N VAL A 509 29.97 2.18 17.91
CA VAL A 509 29.05 2.20 19.06
C VAL A 509 29.69 1.47 20.25
N ALA A 510 30.15 0.23 20.07
CA ALA A 510 30.69 -0.57 21.16
C ALA A 510 32.06 -0.07 21.67
N PHE A 511 32.93 0.37 20.75
CA PHE A 511 34.21 0.99 21.09
C PHE A 511 33.99 2.21 21.99
N ASN A 512 33.07 3.09 21.62
CA ASN A 512 32.76 4.27 22.42
C ASN A 512 32.08 3.90 23.74
N LEU A 513 31.13 2.96 23.73
CA LEU A 513 30.40 2.53 24.93
C LEU A 513 31.36 2.00 26.02
N VAL A 514 32.30 1.13 25.65
CA VAL A 514 33.26 0.50 26.57
C VAL A 514 34.45 1.42 26.88
N GLY A 515 34.91 2.20 25.90
CA GLY A 515 36.09 3.06 26.04
C GLY A 515 35.94 4.20 27.05
N ARG A 516 34.72 4.63 27.38
CA ARG A 516 34.41 5.71 28.34
C ARG A 516 35.32 6.95 28.17
N GLY A 517 35.53 7.38 26.93
CA GLY A 517 36.35 8.57 26.63
C GLY A 517 37.85 8.32 26.59
N ARG A 518 38.31 7.08 26.37
CA ARG A 518 39.71 6.77 26.00
C ARG A 518 39.81 5.54 25.09
N ALA A 519 40.84 5.51 24.24
CA ALA A 519 41.23 4.30 23.55
C ALA A 519 41.85 3.31 24.55
N SER A 520 41.31 2.09 24.61
CA SER A 520 41.87 1.02 25.42
C SER A 520 41.75 -0.31 24.67
N ARG A 521 42.60 -1.28 25.00
CA ARG A 521 42.52 -2.64 24.42
C ARG A 521 41.11 -3.23 24.55
N ARG A 522 40.43 -3.00 25.67
CA ARG A 522 39.04 -3.44 25.90
C ARG A 522 38.05 -2.77 24.95
N ALA A 523 38.22 -1.48 24.65
CA ALA A 523 37.37 -0.78 23.69
C ALA A 523 37.53 -1.34 22.28
N TYR A 524 38.76 -1.61 21.83
CA TYR A 524 39.00 -2.25 20.53
C TYR A 524 38.39 -3.65 20.46
N ILE A 525 38.61 -4.49 21.48
CA ILE A 525 38.03 -5.83 21.55
C ILE A 525 36.50 -5.74 21.50
N ALA A 526 35.88 -4.83 22.25
CA ALA A 526 34.44 -4.63 22.22
C ALA A 526 33.94 -4.20 20.84
N GLY A 527 34.65 -3.29 20.15
CA GLY A 527 34.33 -2.90 18.78
C GLY A 527 34.38 -4.07 17.80
N PHE A 528 35.46 -4.87 17.83
CA PHE A 528 35.58 -6.04 16.96
C PHE A 528 34.54 -7.12 17.27
N LEU A 529 34.26 -7.38 18.55
CA LEU A 529 33.21 -8.32 18.96
C LEU A 529 31.82 -7.83 18.53
N ALA A 530 31.54 -6.53 18.61
CA ALA A 530 30.28 -5.99 18.14
C ALA A 530 30.12 -6.14 16.62
N ALA A 531 31.16 -5.84 15.84
CA ALA A 531 31.13 -6.09 14.40
C ALA A 531 30.90 -7.58 14.08
N LEU A 532 31.56 -8.49 14.81
CA LEU A 532 31.37 -9.93 14.67
C LEU A 532 29.94 -10.36 15.04
N PHE A 533 29.42 -9.91 16.18
CA PHE A 533 28.08 -10.29 16.66
C PHE A 533 26.96 -9.74 15.77
N VAL A 534 27.14 -8.53 15.23
CA VAL A 534 26.14 -7.94 14.34
C VAL A 534 26.19 -8.56 12.95
N LEU A 535 27.37 -8.77 12.36
CA LEU A 535 27.49 -9.18 10.97
C LEU A 535 27.51 -10.69 10.74
N VAL A 536 28.03 -11.46 11.70
CA VAL A 536 28.32 -12.90 11.50
C VAL A 536 27.43 -13.78 12.38
N LEU A 537 27.22 -13.39 13.64
CA LEU A 537 26.50 -14.24 14.58
C LEU A 537 24.98 -14.17 14.33
N GLY A 538 24.41 -15.25 13.82
CA GLY A 538 22.96 -15.43 13.59
C GLY A 538 22.27 -16.17 14.73
N ASN A 539 21.05 -16.69 14.50
CA ASN A 539 20.39 -17.56 15.48
C ASN A 539 21.10 -18.94 15.62
N LEU A 540 20.68 -19.75 16.60
CA LEU A 540 21.17 -21.12 16.81
C LEU A 540 20.51 -22.16 15.88
N GLY A 541 19.87 -21.71 14.78
CA GLY A 541 19.21 -22.57 13.80
C GLY A 541 20.16 -23.54 13.12
N GLU A 542 21.39 -23.10 12.80
CA GLU A 542 22.43 -23.97 12.24
C GLU A 542 22.86 -25.07 13.22
N VAL A 543 22.98 -24.74 14.50
CA VAL A 543 23.29 -25.73 15.54
C VAL A 543 22.16 -26.76 15.62
N ARG A 544 20.90 -26.32 15.62
CA ARG A 544 19.74 -27.22 15.59
C ARG A 544 19.74 -28.10 14.35
N LEU A 545 20.03 -27.54 13.18
CA LEU A 545 20.11 -28.28 11.92
C LEU A 545 21.17 -29.38 12.01
N LEU A 546 22.40 -29.04 12.39
CA LEU A 546 23.50 -30.00 12.52
C LEU A 546 23.19 -31.10 13.54
N VAL A 547 22.68 -30.74 14.73
CA VAL A 547 22.27 -31.71 15.76
C VAL A 547 21.22 -32.67 15.21
N ASN A 548 20.21 -32.17 14.49
CA ASN A 548 19.20 -33.02 13.86
C ASN A 548 19.79 -33.90 12.75
N GLY A 549 20.73 -33.38 11.95
CA GLY A 549 21.44 -34.16 10.94
C GLY A 549 22.22 -35.32 11.53
N PHE A 550 22.96 -35.09 12.61
CA PHE A 550 23.67 -36.15 13.33
C PHE A 550 22.69 -37.20 13.87
N ARG A 551 21.55 -36.77 14.39
CA ARG A 551 20.52 -37.71 14.88
C ARG A 551 19.97 -38.59 13.77
N ILE A 552 19.71 -38.04 12.59
CA ILE A 552 19.25 -38.81 11.42
C ILE A 552 20.31 -39.83 10.99
N VAL A 553 21.59 -39.45 10.96
CA VAL A 553 22.69 -40.36 10.61
C VAL A 553 22.81 -41.52 11.61
N ALA A 554 22.58 -41.27 12.89
CA ALA A 554 22.70 -42.28 13.94
C ALA A 554 21.55 -43.32 13.96
N GLY A 555 20.41 -43.03 13.32
CA GLY A 555 19.20 -43.85 13.39
C GLY A 555 18.50 -43.75 14.76
N GLU A 556 17.50 -44.59 15.02
CA GLU A 556 16.69 -44.55 16.26
C GLU A 556 17.54 -44.64 17.55
N PRO A 557 17.10 -44.01 18.66
CA PRO A 557 17.78 -44.11 19.95
C PRO A 557 17.90 -45.56 20.40
N THR A 558 19.08 -45.96 20.90
CA THR A 558 19.35 -47.34 21.35
C THR A 558 18.92 -47.60 22.79
N PHE A 559 18.38 -46.60 23.49
CA PHE A 559 17.97 -46.70 24.90
C PHE A 559 16.93 -45.63 25.25
N GLU A 560 16.14 -45.88 26.29
CA GLU A 560 15.21 -44.94 26.90
C GLU A 560 15.82 -44.31 28.16
N SER A 561 15.43 -43.06 28.49
CA SER A 561 15.91 -42.37 29.69
C SER A 561 14.83 -41.49 30.29
N THR A 562 14.82 -41.41 31.62
CA THR A 562 13.99 -40.46 32.38
C THR A 562 14.50 -39.03 32.35
N ILE A 563 15.75 -38.80 31.91
CA ILE A 563 16.33 -37.46 31.76
C ILE A 563 15.92 -36.90 30.39
N PRO A 564 15.11 -35.82 30.34
CA PRO A 564 14.64 -35.26 29.08
C PRO A 564 15.81 -34.85 28.17
N GLY A 565 15.78 -35.29 26.92
CA GLY A 565 16.78 -34.94 25.90
C GLY A 565 18.09 -35.75 25.94
N LEU A 566 18.34 -36.57 26.97
CA LEU A 566 19.55 -37.39 27.04
C LEU A 566 19.66 -38.41 25.88
N PRO A 567 18.60 -39.14 25.49
CA PRO A 567 18.65 -40.04 24.34
C PRO A 567 18.98 -39.30 23.03
N ALA A 568 18.36 -38.13 22.82
CA ALA A 568 18.61 -37.30 21.64
C ALA A 568 20.06 -36.75 21.60
N LEU A 569 20.63 -36.41 22.75
CA LEU A 569 22.03 -35.97 22.86
C LEU A 569 23.00 -37.11 22.53
N VAL A 570 22.80 -38.30 23.11
CA VAL A 570 23.65 -39.47 22.82
C VAL A 570 23.55 -39.86 21.35
N GLN A 571 22.34 -39.84 20.79
CA GLN A 571 22.08 -40.05 19.35
C GLN A 571 22.86 -39.05 18.49
N ALA A 572 22.82 -37.75 18.82
CA ALA A 572 23.57 -36.72 18.12
C ALA A 572 25.10 -36.93 18.22
N LEU A 573 25.62 -37.28 19.40
CA LEU A 573 27.06 -37.53 19.59
C LEU A 573 27.53 -38.77 18.82
N ARG A 574 26.73 -39.84 18.79
CA ARG A 574 27.01 -41.04 17.99
C ARG A 574 27.04 -40.70 16.50
N GLY A 575 26.05 -39.94 16.03
CA GLY A 575 25.96 -39.49 14.64
C GLY A 575 27.12 -38.61 14.23
N LEU A 576 27.53 -37.68 15.08
CA LEU A 576 28.75 -36.88 14.89
C LEU A 576 29.98 -37.79 14.71
N GLY A 577 30.13 -38.80 15.57
CA GLY A 577 31.21 -39.80 15.45
C GLY A 577 31.18 -40.56 14.13
N MET A 578 30.00 -40.86 13.59
CA MET A 578 29.85 -41.49 12.26
C MET A 578 30.20 -40.53 11.13
N VAL A 579 29.78 -39.26 11.21
CA VAL A 579 30.12 -38.23 10.22
C VAL A 579 31.63 -37.99 10.17
N LEU A 580 32.29 -37.93 11.33
CA LEU A 580 33.76 -37.82 11.42
C LEU A 580 34.49 -39.04 10.84
N ARG A 581 33.81 -40.20 10.74
CA ARG A 581 34.33 -41.42 10.08
C ARG A 581 33.93 -41.52 8.60
N GLY A 582 33.31 -40.49 8.03
CA GLY A 582 32.98 -40.40 6.61
C GLY A 582 31.50 -40.52 6.25
N ALA A 583 30.59 -40.66 7.22
CA ALA A 583 29.16 -40.61 6.93
C ALA A 583 28.75 -39.21 6.43
N LYS A 584 27.88 -39.16 5.42
CA LYS A 584 27.40 -37.90 4.85
C LYS A 584 26.18 -37.40 5.62
N LEU A 585 26.11 -36.09 5.83
CA LEU A 585 24.90 -35.45 6.33
C LEU A 585 23.81 -35.48 5.25
N PRO A 586 22.55 -35.77 5.61
CA PRO A 586 21.44 -35.92 4.66
C PRO A 586 20.84 -34.55 4.26
N PHE A 587 21.68 -33.58 3.95
CA PHE A 587 21.25 -32.21 3.62
C PHE A 587 21.45 -31.94 2.15
N ARG A 588 20.51 -31.18 1.57
CA ARG A 588 20.74 -30.56 0.26
C ARG A 588 21.67 -29.35 0.44
N PRO A 589 22.41 -28.93 -0.59
CA PRO A 589 23.33 -27.79 -0.49
C PRO A 589 22.67 -26.50 0.04
N GLU A 590 21.40 -26.27 -0.29
CA GLU A 590 20.62 -25.11 0.14
C GLU A 590 20.05 -25.22 1.56
N THR A 591 20.09 -26.40 2.19
CA THR A 591 19.46 -26.62 3.51
C THR A 591 20.12 -25.81 4.63
N PRO A 592 21.46 -25.79 4.80
CA PRO A 592 22.11 -24.93 5.81
C PRO A 592 21.78 -23.46 5.60
N TYR A 593 21.72 -23.02 4.34
CA TYR A 593 21.38 -21.64 4.01
C TYR A 593 19.94 -21.26 4.36
N TRP A 594 18.96 -22.14 4.13
CA TRP A 594 17.54 -21.79 4.23
C TRP A 594 16.89 -22.16 5.57
N ALA A 595 17.17 -23.34 6.11
CA ALA A 595 16.48 -23.87 7.29
C ALA A 595 16.61 -22.99 8.56
N PRO A 596 17.77 -22.37 8.86
CA PRO A 596 17.92 -21.47 10.01
C PRO A 596 17.05 -20.21 9.93
N THR A 597 16.48 -19.88 8.77
CA THR A 597 15.58 -18.72 8.60
C THR A 597 14.09 -19.10 8.70
N ARG A 598 13.79 -20.37 8.96
CA ARG A 598 12.42 -20.92 9.08
C ARG A 598 12.26 -21.66 10.41
N MET A 599 12.78 -21.07 11.50
CA MET A 599 12.78 -21.71 12.81
C MET A 599 11.39 -21.79 13.45
N ILE A 600 10.52 -20.83 13.13
CA ILE A 600 9.14 -20.79 13.61
C ILE A 600 8.30 -21.59 12.61
N PRO A 601 7.57 -22.63 13.06
CA PRO A 601 6.77 -23.45 12.18
C PRO A 601 5.63 -22.64 11.55
N PRO A 602 5.16 -23.05 10.36
CA PRO A 602 3.99 -22.45 9.73
C PRO A 602 2.74 -22.62 10.60
N ASP A 603 1.82 -21.66 10.49
CA ASP A 603 0.51 -21.78 11.11
C ASP A 603 -0.40 -22.78 10.35
N ALA A 604 -1.66 -22.90 10.80
CA ALA A 604 -2.64 -23.80 10.17
C ALA A 604 -2.96 -23.44 8.71
N SER A 605 -2.65 -22.23 8.26
CA SER A 605 -2.79 -21.80 6.86
C SER A 605 -1.56 -22.15 6.00
N GLY A 606 -0.52 -22.75 6.60
CA GLY A 606 0.70 -23.14 5.93
C GLY A 606 1.72 -22.01 5.79
N VAL A 607 1.46 -20.81 6.34
CA VAL A 607 2.36 -19.66 6.24
C VAL A 607 3.21 -19.56 7.50
N GLY A 608 4.54 -19.68 7.33
CA GLY A 608 5.53 -19.54 8.41
C GLY A 608 6.30 -18.22 8.30
N PRO A 609 6.61 -17.56 9.42
CA PRO A 609 7.36 -16.31 9.38
C PRO A 609 8.84 -16.54 9.05
N ILE A 610 9.43 -15.57 8.38
CA ILE A 610 10.86 -15.52 8.05
C ILE A 610 11.61 -14.97 9.26
N THR A 611 12.57 -15.72 9.80
CA THR A 611 13.42 -15.28 10.92
C THR A 611 14.82 -14.93 10.42
N GLU A 612 14.94 -13.79 9.74
CA GLU A 612 16.23 -13.32 9.23
C GLU A 612 17.16 -12.82 10.34
N PHE A 613 18.45 -12.89 10.04
CA PHE A 613 19.53 -12.31 10.83
C PHE A 613 20.57 -11.73 9.86
N PRO A 614 21.38 -10.74 10.27
CA PRO A 614 22.16 -9.94 9.31
C PRO A 614 23.08 -10.77 8.40
N ALA A 615 23.76 -11.79 8.95
CA ALA A 615 24.62 -12.67 8.16
C ALA A 615 23.86 -13.35 7.00
N PHE A 616 22.63 -13.82 7.27
CA PHE A 616 21.75 -14.35 6.23
C PHE A 616 21.33 -13.25 5.27
N THR A 617 20.81 -12.11 5.74
CA THR A 617 20.33 -11.03 4.88
C THR A 617 21.40 -10.57 3.88
N PHE A 618 22.64 -10.36 4.33
CA PHE A 618 23.72 -9.96 3.44
C PHE A 618 24.14 -11.06 2.46
N LEU A 619 24.09 -12.33 2.88
CA LEU A 619 24.45 -13.49 2.05
C LEU A 619 23.36 -13.76 1.01
N TYR A 620 22.10 -13.66 1.43
CA TYR A 620 20.92 -13.72 0.60
C TYR A 620 21.01 -12.66 -0.49
N GLY A 621 21.35 -11.44 -0.10
CA GLY A 621 21.67 -10.35 -1.02
C GLY A 621 20.44 -9.63 -1.57
N ASP A 622 19.32 -9.71 -0.85
CA ASP A 622 18.19 -8.82 -1.05
C ASP A 622 18.61 -7.44 -0.54
N LEU A 623 18.54 -6.44 -1.41
CA LEU A 623 18.89 -5.06 -1.09
C LEU A 623 17.70 -4.41 -0.37
N HIS A 624 17.21 -5.12 0.62
CA HIS A 624 15.94 -4.87 1.28
C HIS A 624 16.07 -3.71 2.25
N ALA A 625 14.93 -3.11 2.55
CA ALA A 625 14.83 -1.96 3.44
C ALA A 625 15.47 -2.14 4.82
N HIS A 626 15.21 -3.27 5.48
CA HIS A 626 15.77 -3.53 6.79
C HIS A 626 17.31 -3.67 6.73
N MET A 627 17.86 -4.23 5.64
CA MET A 627 19.31 -4.31 5.40
C MET A 627 19.91 -2.91 5.24
N LEU A 628 19.26 -2.07 4.43
CA LEU A 628 19.68 -0.70 4.17
C LEU A 628 19.56 0.19 5.42
N ALA A 629 18.69 -0.15 6.36
CA ALA A 629 18.52 0.58 7.62
C ALA A 629 19.64 0.30 8.65
N LEU A 630 20.24 -0.91 8.65
CA LEU A 630 21.23 -1.36 9.64
C LEU A 630 22.36 -0.36 9.98
N PRO A 631 23.04 0.31 9.03
CA PRO A 631 24.08 1.26 9.41
C PRO A 631 23.50 2.50 10.11
N TYR A 632 22.31 2.95 9.73
CA TYR A 632 21.67 4.16 10.26
C TYR A 632 21.05 3.96 11.63
N THR A 633 20.56 2.75 11.91
CA THR A 633 20.16 2.36 13.26
C THR A 633 21.35 2.44 14.24
N LEU A 634 22.53 2.00 13.80
CA LEU A 634 23.76 2.09 14.59
C LEU A 634 24.27 3.54 14.71
N VAL A 635 24.16 4.37 13.67
CA VAL A 635 24.43 5.81 13.78
C VAL A 635 23.49 6.47 14.81
N ALA A 636 22.20 6.13 14.79
CA ALA A 636 21.23 6.63 15.77
C ALA A 636 21.58 6.21 17.20
N LEU A 637 22.06 4.98 17.41
CA LEU A 637 22.55 4.52 18.72
C LEU A 637 23.78 5.30 19.19
N ALA A 638 24.71 5.62 18.29
CA ALA A 638 25.89 6.41 18.65
C ALA A 638 25.53 7.86 19.01
N LEU A 639 24.55 8.46 18.32
CA LEU A 639 23.97 9.76 18.68
C LEU A 639 23.31 9.71 20.06
N ALA A 640 22.48 8.70 20.31
CA ALA A 640 21.85 8.49 21.62
C ALA A 640 22.89 8.31 22.73
N LEU A 641 24.01 7.62 22.45
CA LEU A 641 25.12 7.47 23.39
C LEU A 641 25.87 8.79 23.65
N ASP A 642 26.11 9.62 22.64
CA ASP A 642 26.68 10.97 22.85
C ASP A 642 25.75 11.81 23.72
N TRP A 643 24.45 11.83 23.40
CA TRP A 643 23.45 12.56 24.17
C TRP A 643 23.31 12.04 25.59
N ALA A 644 23.35 10.72 25.82
CA ALA A 644 23.31 10.12 27.16
C ALA A 644 24.50 10.53 28.04
N ARG A 645 25.63 10.94 27.45
CA ARG A 645 26.79 11.49 28.15
C ARG A 645 26.69 12.99 28.41
N GLY A 646 25.63 13.63 27.93
CA GLY A 646 25.32 15.04 28.13
C GLY A 646 24.91 15.75 26.85
N VAL A 647 24.29 16.92 27.01
CA VAL A 647 23.89 17.81 25.91
C VAL A 647 24.67 19.13 26.07
N GLY A 648 25.32 19.65 25.03
CA GLY A 648 26.31 20.76 25.15
C GLY A 648 26.23 21.82 24.06
N GLY A 649 27.24 22.72 23.98
CA GLY A 649 27.16 23.97 23.22
C GLY A 649 26.83 23.91 21.71
N ARG A 650 27.09 22.79 21.02
CA ARG A 650 26.67 22.56 19.61
C ARG A 650 25.46 21.62 19.48
N ARG A 651 24.59 21.61 20.50
CA ARG A 651 23.39 20.75 20.59
C ARG A 651 22.50 20.80 19.36
N TRP A 652 22.34 21.96 18.73
CA TRP A 652 21.47 22.10 17.55
C TRP A 652 21.99 21.37 16.31
N LEU A 653 23.32 21.37 16.07
CA LEU A 653 23.90 20.59 14.97
C LEU A 653 23.75 19.08 15.22
N SER A 654 24.01 18.67 16.46
CA SER A 654 23.83 17.27 16.88
C SER A 654 22.38 16.82 16.74
N LEU A 655 21.43 17.65 17.17
CA LEU A 655 19.99 17.40 17.00
C LEU A 655 19.55 17.37 15.54
N LEU A 656 20.07 18.25 14.68
CA LEU A 656 19.74 18.24 13.25
C LEU A 656 20.25 16.96 12.58
N ILE A 657 21.49 16.55 12.85
CA ILE A 657 22.04 15.27 12.36
C ILE A 657 21.22 14.10 12.91
N GLY A 658 20.87 14.14 14.20
CA GLY A 658 20.04 13.11 14.81
C GLY A 658 18.63 13.03 14.23
N ALA A 659 18.01 14.18 13.95
CA ALA A 659 16.71 14.26 13.30
C ALA A 659 16.76 13.73 11.87
N LEU A 660 17.83 14.02 11.13
CA LEU A 660 18.06 13.48 9.79
C LEU A 660 18.22 11.96 9.81
N VAL A 661 19.08 11.44 10.68
CA VAL A 661 19.35 9.99 10.79
C VAL A 661 18.11 9.24 11.27
N ILE A 662 17.51 9.64 12.41
CA ILE A 662 16.32 8.99 12.97
C ILE A 662 15.13 9.16 12.01
N GLY A 663 14.94 10.35 11.44
CA GLY A 663 13.89 10.62 10.46
C GLY A 663 14.03 9.73 9.22
N SER A 664 15.25 9.49 8.74
CA SER A 664 15.49 8.64 7.57
C SER A 664 15.00 7.21 7.76
N LEU A 665 15.05 6.68 8.98
CA LEU A 665 14.54 5.33 9.28
C LEU A 665 13.05 5.20 8.94
N ARG A 666 12.26 6.28 9.04
CA ARG A 666 10.84 6.25 8.62
C ARG A 666 10.69 5.89 7.13
N ALA A 667 11.61 6.37 6.30
CA ALA A 667 11.58 6.24 4.85
C ALA A 667 12.46 5.10 4.32
N ILE A 668 13.37 4.56 5.15
CA ILE A 668 14.19 3.38 4.82
C ILE A 668 13.51 2.11 5.33
N ASN A 669 13.07 2.07 6.60
CA ASN A 669 12.37 0.95 7.20
C ASN A 669 11.45 1.45 8.33
N THR A 670 10.18 1.71 8.01
CA THR A 670 9.25 2.47 8.86
C THR A 670 9.14 1.99 10.32
N TRP A 671 9.30 0.69 10.58
CA TRP A 671 9.18 0.14 11.94
C TRP A 671 10.42 0.29 12.80
N ASP A 672 11.57 0.65 12.24
CA ASP A 672 12.75 1.03 13.04
C ASP A 672 12.55 2.40 13.69
N TYR A 673 11.82 3.31 13.03
CA TYR A 673 11.66 4.70 13.47
C TYR A 673 11.21 4.85 14.95
N PRO A 674 10.14 4.19 15.43
CA PRO A 674 9.70 4.34 16.81
C PRO A 674 10.77 3.93 17.82
N THR A 675 11.46 2.82 17.58
CA THR A 675 12.48 2.28 18.47
C THR A 675 13.66 3.25 18.62
N TYR A 676 14.23 3.72 17.49
CA TYR A 676 15.40 4.60 17.54
C TYR A 676 15.04 6.03 17.95
N LEU A 677 13.81 6.49 17.71
CA LEU A 677 13.31 7.73 18.29
C LEU A 677 13.25 7.64 19.81
N LEU A 678 12.68 6.57 20.36
CA LEU A 678 12.60 6.37 21.82
C LEU A 678 13.99 6.27 22.44
N LEU A 679 14.93 5.58 21.81
CA LEU A 679 16.32 5.52 22.28
C LEU A 679 17.01 6.89 22.22
N GLY A 680 16.77 7.68 21.17
CA GLY A 680 17.26 9.05 21.07
C GLY A 680 16.70 9.96 22.18
N LEU A 681 15.39 9.88 22.43
CA LEU A 681 14.73 10.61 23.52
C LEU A 681 15.23 10.18 24.90
N ALA A 682 15.44 8.87 25.10
CA ALA A 682 16.03 8.34 26.32
C ALA A 682 17.48 8.85 26.51
N GLY A 683 18.27 8.90 25.43
CA GLY A 683 19.61 9.48 25.44
C GLY A 683 19.60 10.95 25.86
N LEU A 684 18.71 11.77 25.30
CA LEU A 684 18.55 13.17 25.69
C LEU A 684 18.11 13.32 27.16
N ALA A 685 17.17 12.49 27.62
CA ALA A 685 16.69 12.50 29.00
C ALA A 685 17.80 12.12 29.99
N LEU A 686 18.56 11.06 29.71
CA LEU A 686 19.71 10.62 30.53
C LEU A 686 20.83 11.66 30.54
N GLY A 687 21.12 12.27 29.38
CA GLY A 687 22.10 13.34 29.25
C GLY A 687 21.74 14.56 30.09
N TRP A 688 20.46 14.90 30.14
CA TRP A 688 19.96 15.98 30.97
C TRP A 688 20.00 15.65 32.46
N ALA A 689 19.61 14.42 32.84
CA ALA A 689 19.65 13.97 34.24
C ALA A 689 21.08 13.86 34.81
N SER A 690 22.07 13.58 33.95
CA SER A 690 23.49 13.41 34.34
C SER A 690 24.31 14.71 34.25
N GLY A 691 23.80 15.76 33.61
CA GLY A 691 24.50 17.05 33.46
C GLY A 691 24.45 17.91 34.73
N GLY A 692 25.59 18.06 35.41
CA GLY A 692 25.75 18.90 36.60
C GLY A 692 25.56 20.42 36.34
N ASP A 693 25.95 20.92 35.16
CA ASP A 693 25.94 22.36 34.83
C ASP A 693 24.55 23.00 34.87
N HIS A 694 23.47 22.24 34.65
CA HIS A 694 22.12 22.82 34.62
C HIS A 694 21.49 22.98 36.00
N ARG A 695 22.03 22.34 37.04
CA ARG A 695 21.58 22.52 38.42
C ARG A 695 21.86 23.94 38.93
N GLU A 696 22.86 24.63 38.39
CA GLU A 696 23.20 26.01 38.79
C GLU A 696 22.42 27.08 37.99
N SER A 697 21.91 26.75 36.80
CA SER A 697 21.27 27.73 35.89
C SER A 697 19.74 27.86 36.00
N GLY A 698 19.06 26.99 36.75
CA GLY A 698 17.60 27.03 36.93
C GLY A 698 16.75 26.70 35.70
N ASP A 699 17.34 26.33 34.55
CA ASP A 699 16.60 26.00 33.33
C ASP A 699 16.07 24.56 33.35
N HIS A 700 14.92 24.38 33.97
CA HIS A 700 14.22 23.09 34.06
C HIS A 700 13.44 22.69 32.80
N ARG A 701 13.36 23.56 31.77
CA ARG A 701 12.50 23.36 30.58
C ARG A 701 13.23 22.79 29.35
N GLY A 702 14.55 22.65 29.42
CA GLY A 702 15.37 22.29 28.26
C GLY A 702 15.15 20.87 27.68
N SER A 703 15.00 19.83 28.50
CA SER A 703 14.95 18.44 27.98
C SER A 703 13.67 18.08 27.23
N PRO A 704 12.45 18.45 27.70
CA PRO A 704 11.23 18.16 26.95
C PRO A 704 11.17 18.95 25.65
N LEU A 705 11.70 20.19 25.64
CA LEU A 705 11.78 21.01 24.43
C LEU A 705 12.71 20.38 23.38
N LEU A 706 13.91 19.95 23.76
CA LEU A 706 14.85 19.31 22.83
C LEU A 706 14.26 17.99 22.28
N GLY A 707 13.57 17.22 23.12
CA GLY A 707 12.84 16.03 22.69
C GLY A 707 11.72 16.36 21.71
N ALA A 708 10.90 17.38 22.00
CA ALA A 708 9.84 17.84 21.10
C ALA A 708 10.39 18.35 19.76
N VAL A 709 11.47 19.13 19.79
CA VAL A 709 12.16 19.62 18.57
C VAL A 709 12.70 18.44 17.75
N LEU A 710 13.29 17.43 18.39
CA LEU A 710 13.74 16.22 17.70
C LEU A 710 12.56 15.55 16.97
N VAL A 711 11.44 15.32 17.65
CA VAL A 711 10.23 14.70 17.06
C VAL A 711 9.67 15.52 15.90
N VAL A 712 9.63 16.85 16.04
CA VAL A 712 9.14 17.74 14.97
C VAL A 712 10.08 17.69 13.77
N LEU A 713 11.40 17.80 13.99
CA LEU A 713 12.37 17.78 12.90
C LEU A 713 12.41 16.43 12.18
N THR A 714 12.29 15.29 12.87
CA THR A 714 12.26 13.98 12.21
C THR A 714 11.07 13.82 11.27
N VAL A 715 9.94 14.46 11.59
CA VAL A 715 8.74 14.49 10.73
C VAL A 715 8.90 15.50 9.60
N LEU A 716 9.34 16.72 9.89
CA LEU A 716 9.48 17.78 8.89
C LEU A 716 10.49 17.45 7.80
N LEU A 717 11.65 16.88 8.16
CA LEU A 717 12.71 16.54 7.21
C LEU A 717 12.27 15.46 6.21
N PHE A 718 11.30 14.62 6.56
CA PHE A 718 10.75 13.53 5.72
C PHE A 718 9.26 13.72 5.43
N LEU A 719 8.79 14.97 5.47
CA LEU A 719 7.41 15.31 5.17
C LEU A 719 7.01 14.92 3.74
N PRO A 720 7.84 15.13 2.69
CA PRO A 720 7.48 14.69 1.33
C PRO A 720 7.23 13.18 1.23
N TYR A 721 8.03 12.35 1.90
CA TYR A 721 7.78 10.91 1.98
C TYR A 721 6.45 10.60 2.69
N THR A 722 6.25 11.20 3.88
CA THR A 722 5.06 10.94 4.71
C THR A 722 3.76 11.40 4.04
N ARG A 723 3.83 12.44 3.20
CA ARG A 723 2.68 12.92 2.41
C ARG A 723 2.26 11.96 1.29
N ASN A 724 3.19 11.18 0.75
CA ASN A 724 2.90 10.26 -0.36
C ASN A 724 2.74 8.80 0.08
N TYR A 725 3.25 8.42 1.25
CA TYR A 725 3.11 7.06 1.78
C TYR A 725 1.68 6.77 2.25
N ILE A 726 1.14 5.63 1.85
CA ILE A 726 -0.18 5.10 2.20
C ILE A 726 0.02 3.86 3.07
N ALA A 727 -0.34 3.97 4.35
CA ALA A 727 -0.17 2.88 5.30
C ALA A 727 -1.24 1.78 5.10
N ALA A 728 -0.80 0.56 4.78
CA ALA A 728 -1.68 -0.60 4.68
C ALA A 728 -2.30 -1.00 6.04
N TYR A 729 -1.57 -0.74 7.13
CA TYR A 729 -2.02 -1.02 8.49
C TYR A 729 -2.13 0.27 9.31
N THR A 730 -3.34 0.60 9.76
CA THR A 730 -3.61 1.85 10.48
C THR A 730 -4.09 1.63 11.92
N ARG A 731 -4.04 0.39 12.42
CA ARG A 731 -4.50 0.02 13.76
C ARG A 731 -3.49 -0.88 14.45
N VAL A 732 -3.28 -0.66 15.74
CA VAL A 732 -2.52 -1.55 16.61
C VAL A 732 -3.51 -2.45 17.35
N ARG A 733 -3.25 -3.76 17.37
CA ARG A 733 -4.05 -4.74 18.12
C ARG A 733 -3.13 -5.63 18.95
N VAL A 734 -3.60 -6.04 20.12
CA VAL A 734 -2.90 -7.05 20.93
C VAL A 734 -2.97 -8.40 20.21
N TRP A 735 -1.82 -9.05 20.05
CA TRP A 735 -1.76 -10.36 19.40
C TRP A 735 -2.36 -11.45 20.29
N ARG A 736 -3.39 -12.12 19.79
CA ARG A 736 -4.09 -13.24 20.46
C ARG A 736 -3.94 -14.58 19.75
N GLY A 737 -3.17 -14.63 18.66
CA GLY A 737 -2.94 -15.84 17.87
C GLY A 737 -1.85 -16.74 18.46
N ILE A 738 -1.34 -17.65 17.61
CA ILE A 738 -0.24 -18.57 17.95
C ILE A 738 0.97 -17.78 18.43
N ARG A 739 1.64 -18.31 19.47
CA ARG A 739 2.85 -17.73 20.05
C ARG A 739 4.03 -18.66 19.79
N THR A 740 5.21 -18.06 19.60
CA THR A 740 6.47 -18.81 19.54
C THR A 740 6.71 -19.52 20.86
N SER A 741 7.02 -20.80 20.81
CA SER A 741 7.38 -21.60 21.98
C SER A 741 8.71 -21.14 22.57
N LEU A 742 8.92 -21.37 23.87
CA LEU A 742 10.11 -20.90 24.58
C LEU A 742 11.41 -21.52 24.03
N ASP A 743 11.38 -22.78 23.60
CA ASP A 743 12.53 -23.45 23.00
C ASP A 743 12.98 -22.77 21.69
N ILE A 744 12.04 -22.44 20.79
CA ILE A 744 12.35 -21.71 19.55
C ILE A 744 12.83 -20.30 19.88
N TYR A 745 12.22 -19.63 20.86
CA TYR A 745 12.63 -18.30 21.29
C TYR A 745 14.09 -18.28 21.79
N PHE A 746 14.48 -19.26 22.62
CA PHE A 746 15.86 -19.39 23.09
C PHE A 746 16.84 -19.75 21.96
N LEU A 747 16.41 -20.51 20.97
CA LEU A 747 17.25 -20.76 19.80
C LEU A 747 17.42 -19.50 18.93
N LEU A 748 16.41 -18.65 18.84
CA LEU A 748 16.48 -17.41 18.07
C LEU A 748 17.39 -16.37 18.71
N ILE A 749 17.23 -16.11 20.01
CA ILE A 749 17.91 -14.98 20.68
C ILE A 749 18.63 -15.34 21.98
N GLY A 750 18.57 -16.60 22.44
CA GLY A 750 19.10 -17.02 23.73
C GLY A 750 20.59 -16.75 23.92
N GLN A 751 21.38 -16.89 22.85
CA GLN A 751 22.81 -16.56 22.87
C GLN A 751 23.10 -15.07 23.14
N PHE A 752 22.16 -14.17 22.83
CA PHE A 752 22.26 -12.74 23.13
C PHE A 752 21.65 -12.42 24.50
N LEU A 753 20.57 -13.13 24.89
CA LEU A 753 19.95 -12.98 26.20
C LEU A 753 20.85 -13.45 27.34
N PHE A 754 21.56 -14.57 27.18
CA PHE A 754 22.40 -15.13 28.23
C PHE A 754 23.45 -14.15 28.78
N PRO A 755 24.31 -13.51 27.95
CA PRO A 755 25.26 -12.52 28.45
C PRO A 755 24.57 -11.29 29.05
N LEU A 756 23.41 -10.89 28.50
CA LEU A 756 22.67 -9.72 28.99
C LEU A 756 22.01 -9.98 30.36
N LEU A 757 21.39 -11.14 30.54
CA LEU A 757 20.82 -11.59 31.81
C LEU A 757 21.92 -11.82 32.86
N THR A 758 23.07 -12.36 32.44
CA THR A 758 24.24 -12.51 33.33
C THR A 758 24.73 -11.15 33.80
N LEU A 759 24.86 -10.18 32.88
CA LEU A 759 25.24 -8.81 33.23
C LEU A 759 24.22 -8.18 34.19
N LEU A 760 22.92 -8.29 33.89
CA LEU A 760 21.85 -7.77 34.73
C LEU A 760 21.86 -8.40 36.13
N ALA A 761 22.07 -9.71 36.23
CA ALA A 761 22.17 -10.41 37.51
C ALA A 761 23.39 -9.95 38.32
N VAL A 762 24.55 -9.79 37.67
CA VAL A 762 25.78 -9.30 38.31
C VAL A 762 25.61 -7.87 38.81
N ASP A 763 25.06 -6.98 37.99
CA ASP A 763 24.85 -5.58 38.35
C ASP A 763 23.73 -5.43 39.39
N GLY A 764 22.65 -6.21 39.29
CA GLY A 764 21.62 -6.31 40.31
C GLY A 764 22.19 -6.74 41.66
N ARG A 765 23.05 -7.77 41.69
CA ARG A 765 23.77 -8.18 42.91
C ARG A 765 24.65 -7.07 43.48
N ARG A 766 25.34 -6.29 42.63
CA ARG A 766 26.17 -5.16 43.08
C ARG A 766 25.34 -4.04 43.67
N VAL A 767 24.19 -3.71 43.08
CA VAL A 767 23.27 -2.69 43.58
C VAL A 767 22.68 -3.13 44.91
N LEU A 768 22.13 -4.35 44.99
CA LEU A 768 21.59 -4.90 46.23
C LEU A 768 22.66 -4.98 47.33
N GLY A 769 23.89 -5.37 46.98
CA GLY A 769 25.02 -5.39 47.91
C GLY A 769 25.50 -4.01 48.38
N ARG A 770 25.22 -2.92 47.62
CA ARG A 770 25.46 -1.54 48.07
C ARG A 770 24.35 -1.06 48.99
N ILE A 771 23.10 -1.41 48.70
CA ILE A 771 21.94 -1.09 49.55
C ILE A 771 22.06 -1.80 50.90
N GLY A 772 22.42 -3.08 50.91
CA GLY A 772 22.61 -3.87 52.14
C GLY A 772 23.88 -3.56 52.94
N ARG A 773 24.78 -2.70 52.45
CA ARG A 773 25.91 -2.14 53.21
C ARG A 773 25.71 -0.66 53.58
N GLY A 774 24.60 -0.08 53.14
CA GLY A 774 24.16 1.29 53.47
C GLY A 774 23.00 1.31 54.47
N VAL A 775 22.68 0.15 55.04
CA VAL A 775 22.03 -0.07 56.35
C VAL A 775 23.10 -0.68 57.23
#